data_AF-A0A928DXZ8-F1
#
_entry.id   AF-A0A928DXZ8-F1
#
_cell.length_a   1.000
_cell.length_b   1.000
_cell.length_c   1.000
_cell.angle_alpha   90.00
_cell.angle_beta   90.00
_cell.angle_gamma   90.00
#
_symmetry.space_group_name_H-M   'P 1'
#
loop_
_entity.id
_entity.type
_entity.pdbx_description
1 polymer ?
#
loop_
_entity_poly.entity_id
_entity_poly.type
_entity_poly.pdbx_seq_one_letter_code
_entity_poly.pdbx_strand_id
1 'polypeptide(L)'
;MRSAMKRQGITFRSRTPIGLFLNFLTIFFILFFSLSSIRAEESDHASLLLSDFSADSLNWYDVSGGGMELSRIPEGLRIATNFTEYPNTERVSIDAKVNLDLTSWNQFEVEAALSNPKIFTSASIYFHSGKGWYSCSAGVPTAPGQKIRFSKSDFHTEEEPAGWDKIDTIRLSFWRMGKEESTVIFSSLKCVAQSILFVSVLNTQGEERWVGKNNASILSKKLRDLGIDSDRVSVPQKMTAEAWEKTLEKRSILVINHTMHLLPETRDFLLAWAEKNQTSVHFLNEDIRENPNAFNEFLDSLAKSPKAKKQIEKNSADYAVTVLNQKIKEADKVKEKIAQIFKTEGLIAGIRFCEEIHQKYLERAVNQIDTDKSMKFRAWWNHSGLGAYPGDWTRTAKELKAAGFTAVIPNMLWVGEALYPSQYAPTSANYEKYGDQMEQCVKACHAEGLEVHVWRVCFNAKWHISPELFAKYENEGRFQKSSKGETLPWLCPSHPANIELETNTMIELADKYDVDGIHFDYIRFDGNNGCFCERCRKQFEQESGKNIKNWPRDITSGDRKKEFQEWRATLITNIVKRVHDKMEEKHPNVKISAAVFSAYPASRYGVGQDWVLWAQKGYVDFLCPMNYTLNAATFENISRNQQELVPEGFPLYFGIGEWKLSPDETMAQIQKADQLNARGFTIFDLSERSAQRILPPLTPQSPHPPQTNGQ
;
A
#
# COMPACT_ATOMS: atom_id res chain seq x y z
N MET A 1 -14.48 -10.10 -35.93
CA MET A 1 -14.35 -8.76 -35.30
C MET A 1 -13.40 -7.82 -36.06
N ARG A 2 -12.09 -8.09 -36.16
CA ARG A 2 -11.15 -7.25 -36.95
C ARG A 2 -11.56 -7.03 -38.42
N SER A 3 -12.07 -8.05 -39.09
CA SER A 3 -12.57 -7.93 -40.49
C SER A 3 -13.90 -7.19 -40.65
N ALA A 4 -14.68 -6.99 -39.57
CA ALA A 4 -15.91 -6.22 -39.60
C ALA A 4 -15.62 -4.72 -39.42
N MET A 5 -14.68 -4.39 -38.53
CA MET A 5 -14.25 -3.02 -38.24
C MET A 5 -13.44 -2.39 -39.39
N LYS A 6 -12.66 -3.20 -40.13
CA LYS A 6 -11.91 -2.75 -41.32
C LYS A 6 -12.82 -2.34 -42.51
N ARG A 7 -14.05 -2.87 -42.56
CA ARG A 7 -15.05 -2.51 -43.58
C ARG A 7 -15.77 -1.19 -43.28
N GLN A 8 -15.64 -0.66 -42.06
CA GLN A 8 -16.25 0.60 -41.62
C GLN A 8 -15.25 1.76 -41.51
N GLY A 9 -14.05 1.63 -42.07
CA GLY A 9 -13.09 2.74 -42.20
C GLY A 9 -12.35 3.15 -40.92
N ILE A 10 -12.53 2.43 -39.80
CA ILE A 10 -11.88 2.76 -38.52
C ILE A 10 -10.45 2.21 -38.51
N THR A 11 -9.46 3.08 -38.42
CA THR A 11 -8.04 2.73 -38.23
C THR A 11 -7.51 3.27 -36.90
N PHE A 12 -6.91 2.40 -36.09
CA PHE A 12 -6.33 2.77 -34.79
C PHE A 12 -4.81 2.87 -34.90
N ARG A 13 -4.25 4.00 -34.45
CA ARG A 13 -2.79 4.22 -34.24
C ARG A 13 -2.45 4.20 -32.74
N SER A 14 -2.58 3.07 -32.06
CA SER A 14 -1.84 2.80 -30.81
C SER A 14 -1.91 1.31 -30.45
N ARG A 15 -0.82 0.79 -29.88
CA ARG A 15 -0.65 -0.63 -29.51
C ARG A 15 -1.05 -0.87 -28.04
N THR A 16 -2.33 -0.70 -27.70
CA THR A 16 -2.88 -1.17 -26.41
C THR A 16 -4.15 -2.00 -26.68
N PRO A 17 -4.32 -3.21 -26.11
CA PRO A 17 -5.43 -4.09 -26.50
C PRO A 17 -6.73 -3.69 -25.80
N ILE A 18 -7.69 -3.17 -26.57
CA ILE A 18 -9.11 -2.92 -26.23
C ILE A 18 -9.80 -4.13 -25.52
N GLY A 19 -9.26 -5.35 -25.65
CA GLY A 19 -9.77 -6.54 -24.95
C GLY A 19 -9.60 -6.52 -23.43
N LEU A 20 -8.64 -5.78 -22.88
CA LEU A 20 -8.37 -5.72 -21.43
C LEU A 20 -9.46 -4.95 -20.65
N PHE A 21 -9.99 -3.88 -21.25
CA PHE A 21 -11.01 -3.04 -20.64
C PHE A 21 -12.41 -3.67 -20.73
N LEU A 22 -12.74 -4.28 -21.89
CA LEU A 22 -14.02 -4.95 -22.13
C LEU A 22 -14.19 -6.23 -21.30
N ASN A 23 -13.12 -7.00 -21.07
CA ASN A 23 -13.20 -8.20 -20.23
C ASN A 23 -13.32 -7.85 -18.74
N PHE A 24 -12.64 -6.80 -18.27
CA PHE A 24 -12.72 -6.34 -16.87
C PHE A 24 -14.12 -5.81 -16.52
N LEU A 25 -14.75 -5.04 -17.41
CA LEU A 25 -16.15 -4.61 -17.24
C LEU A 25 -17.12 -5.79 -17.32
N THR A 26 -16.96 -6.72 -18.26
CA THR A 26 -17.88 -7.86 -18.41
C THR A 26 -17.81 -8.79 -17.20
N ILE A 27 -16.62 -9.02 -16.64
CA ILE A 27 -16.41 -9.78 -15.40
C ILE A 27 -17.04 -9.03 -14.20
N PHE A 28 -16.82 -7.72 -14.09
CA PHE A 28 -17.41 -6.88 -13.05
C PHE A 28 -18.95 -6.87 -13.10
N PHE A 29 -19.55 -6.79 -14.29
CA PHE A 29 -21.00 -6.82 -14.49
C PHE A 29 -21.63 -8.19 -14.20
N ILE A 30 -20.98 -9.28 -14.61
CA ILE A 30 -21.47 -10.65 -14.37
C ILE A 30 -21.41 -11.01 -12.87
N LEU A 31 -20.40 -10.54 -12.13
CA LEU A 31 -20.31 -10.73 -10.68
C LEU A 31 -21.31 -9.89 -9.89
N PHE A 32 -21.59 -8.66 -10.35
CA PHE A 32 -22.50 -7.74 -9.66
C PHE A 32 -23.99 -8.07 -9.93
N PHE A 33 -24.32 -8.63 -11.10
CA PHE A 33 -25.70 -8.96 -11.47
C PHE A 33 -26.21 -10.28 -10.87
N SER A 34 -25.35 -11.29 -10.70
CA SER A 34 -25.78 -12.65 -10.35
C SER A 34 -25.61 -13.02 -8.86
N LEU A 35 -24.79 -12.28 -8.11
CA LEU A 35 -24.48 -12.58 -6.71
C LEU A 35 -25.31 -11.77 -5.70
N SER A 36 -26.08 -10.77 -6.15
CA SER A 36 -27.07 -10.08 -5.29
C SER A 36 -28.21 -11.00 -4.80
N SER A 37 -28.34 -12.19 -5.38
CA SER A 37 -29.26 -13.25 -4.99
C SER A 37 -28.63 -14.33 -4.10
N ILE A 38 -27.32 -14.28 -3.88
CA ILE A 38 -26.59 -15.22 -3.02
C ILE A 38 -26.08 -14.44 -1.81
N ARG A 39 -26.93 -14.29 -0.79
CA ARG A 39 -26.42 -14.03 0.56
C ARG A 39 -25.82 -15.34 1.06
N ALA A 40 -24.50 -15.41 1.14
CA ALA A 40 -23.83 -16.40 1.94
C ALA A 40 -24.04 -16.02 3.42
N GLU A 41 -24.90 -16.76 4.11
CA GLU A 41 -24.68 -17.02 5.54
C GLU A 41 -23.51 -18.01 5.64
N GLU A 42 -22.77 -17.94 6.76
CA GLU A 42 -21.69 -18.86 7.14
C GLU A 42 -21.98 -20.27 6.60
N SER A 43 -21.32 -20.63 5.51
CA SER A 43 -21.33 -22.02 5.11
C SER A 43 -20.62 -22.79 6.23
N ASP A 44 -21.02 -24.02 6.50
CA ASP A 44 -20.24 -24.94 7.34
C ASP A 44 -18.89 -25.18 6.64
N HIS A 45 -18.00 -24.20 6.71
CA HIS A 45 -16.62 -24.32 6.31
C HIS A 45 -16.02 -25.34 7.27
N ALA A 46 -15.26 -26.29 6.72
CA ALA A 46 -14.34 -27.01 7.57
C ALA A 46 -13.50 -25.95 8.28
N SER A 47 -13.68 -25.86 9.59
CA SER A 47 -12.95 -24.98 10.48
C SER A 47 -12.36 -25.87 11.56
N LEU A 48 -11.11 -25.62 11.89
CA LEU A 48 -10.42 -26.31 12.97
C LEU A 48 -10.02 -25.26 13.99
N LEU A 49 -10.51 -25.45 15.22
CA LEU A 49 -10.09 -24.67 16.37
C LEU A 49 -8.67 -25.13 16.73
N LEU A 50 -7.68 -24.30 16.42
CA LEU A 50 -6.29 -24.56 16.74
C LEU A 50 -6.00 -24.27 18.21
N SER A 51 -6.57 -23.18 18.72
CA SER A 51 -6.52 -22.86 20.15
C SER A 51 -7.84 -22.30 20.61
N ASP A 52 -8.40 -22.93 21.63
CA ASP A 52 -9.23 -22.24 22.61
C ASP A 52 -8.26 -21.60 23.61
N PHE A 53 -8.39 -20.31 23.88
CA PHE A 53 -7.52 -19.66 24.85
C PHE A 53 -8.13 -19.61 26.26
N SER A 54 -9.41 -19.95 26.40
CA SER A 54 -10.06 -20.11 27.71
C SER A 54 -9.74 -21.48 28.30
N ALA A 55 -9.71 -22.52 27.46
CA ALA A 55 -9.20 -23.84 27.81
C ALA A 55 -7.68 -23.90 27.54
N ASP A 56 -6.91 -24.63 28.34
CA ASP A 56 -5.47 -24.79 28.13
C ASP A 56 -5.15 -25.74 26.95
N SER A 57 -5.72 -25.46 25.77
CA SER A 57 -5.68 -26.38 24.62
C SER A 57 -4.30 -26.41 23.94
N LEU A 58 -3.57 -25.31 24.01
CA LEU A 58 -2.16 -25.20 23.60
C LEU A 58 -1.40 -24.47 24.71
N ASN A 59 -0.20 -24.97 25.03
CA ASN A 59 0.68 -24.36 26.02
C ASN A 59 1.38 -23.15 25.40
N TRP A 60 0.75 -21.97 25.53
CA TRP A 60 1.29 -20.70 25.08
C TRP A 60 2.25 -20.10 26.11
N TYR A 61 3.41 -19.64 25.67
CA TYR A 61 4.42 -19.04 26.53
C TYR A 61 5.02 -17.76 25.93
N ASP A 62 5.44 -16.85 26.80
CA ASP A 62 6.07 -15.58 26.40
C ASP A 62 7.45 -15.81 25.77
N VAL A 63 7.71 -15.16 24.64
CA VAL A 63 8.99 -15.16 23.93
C VAL A 63 9.53 -13.75 23.66
N SER A 64 8.94 -12.74 24.29
CA SER A 64 9.29 -11.32 24.15
C SER A 64 10.53 -10.95 24.94
N GLY A 65 10.93 -11.78 25.92
CA GLY A 65 12.05 -11.51 26.81
C GLY A 65 11.78 -10.41 27.84
N GLY A 66 10.51 -10.11 28.12
CA GLY A 66 10.05 -9.06 29.04
C GLY A 66 9.05 -8.08 28.40
N GLY A 67 8.44 -7.21 29.22
CA GLY A 67 7.48 -6.20 28.75
C GLY A 67 6.04 -6.68 28.63
N MET A 68 5.72 -7.87 29.17
CA MET A 68 4.35 -8.31 29.38
C MET A 68 4.20 -9.22 30.60
N GLU A 69 2.97 -9.36 31.08
CA GLU A 69 2.53 -10.40 32.00
C GLU A 69 1.48 -11.27 31.29
N LEU A 70 1.72 -12.57 31.26
CA LEU A 70 0.84 -13.56 30.66
C LEU A 70 0.03 -14.28 31.75
N SER A 71 -1.29 -14.23 31.68
CA SER A 71 -2.16 -14.95 32.60
C SER A 71 -3.40 -15.50 31.90
N ARG A 72 -3.90 -16.64 32.35
CA ARG A 72 -5.14 -17.23 31.82
C ARG A 72 -6.33 -16.79 32.66
N ILE A 73 -7.40 -16.37 32.00
CA ILE A 73 -8.68 -15.92 32.60
C ILE A 73 -9.85 -16.66 31.92
N PRO A 74 -11.07 -16.63 32.49
CA PRO A 74 -12.23 -17.32 31.90
C PRO A 74 -12.52 -16.91 30.44
N GLU A 75 -12.25 -15.66 30.09
CA GLU A 75 -12.49 -15.09 28.76
C GLU A 75 -11.39 -15.44 27.74
N GLY A 76 -10.26 -16.00 28.19
CA GLY A 76 -9.14 -16.33 27.31
C GLY A 76 -7.74 -16.17 27.92
N LEU A 77 -6.75 -16.01 27.06
CA LEU A 77 -5.36 -15.77 27.44
C LEU A 77 -5.10 -14.26 27.44
N ARG A 78 -4.89 -13.73 28.64
CA ARG A 78 -4.65 -12.31 28.90
C ARG A 78 -3.16 -12.01 28.84
N ILE A 79 -2.83 -11.00 28.06
CA ILE A 79 -1.53 -10.34 28.01
C ILE A 79 -1.71 -8.92 28.54
N ALA A 80 -1.12 -8.60 29.68
CA ALA A 80 -0.95 -7.21 30.11
C ALA A 80 0.39 -6.71 29.63
N THR A 81 0.43 -5.67 28.79
CA THR A 81 1.71 -5.05 28.42
C THR A 81 2.30 -4.33 29.64
N ASN A 82 3.63 -4.21 29.64
CA ASN A 82 4.37 -3.35 30.55
C ASN A 82 5.42 -2.57 29.77
N PHE A 83 4.95 -1.82 28.79
CA PHE A 83 5.73 -1.01 27.88
C PHE A 83 6.40 0.19 28.53
N THR A 84 5.88 0.64 29.67
CA THR A 84 6.44 1.72 30.49
C THR A 84 7.74 1.30 31.13
N GLU A 85 7.79 0.12 31.77
CA GLU A 85 9.03 -0.40 32.38
C GLU A 85 9.98 -1.01 31.34
N TYR A 86 9.45 -1.45 30.19
CA TYR A 86 10.22 -2.03 29.09
C TYR A 86 10.13 -1.18 27.81
N PRO A 87 10.72 0.03 27.79
CA PRO A 87 10.58 0.98 26.67
C PRO A 87 11.25 0.52 25.37
N ASN A 88 12.12 -0.50 25.42
CA ASN A 88 12.79 -1.06 24.24
C ASN A 88 12.06 -2.26 23.64
N THR A 89 10.97 -2.75 24.27
CA THR A 89 10.20 -3.87 23.73
C THR A 89 9.37 -3.39 22.54
N GLU A 90 9.75 -3.81 21.33
CA GLU A 90 9.09 -3.42 20.06
C GLU A 90 7.77 -4.16 19.81
N ARG A 91 7.60 -5.33 20.44
CA ARG A 91 6.38 -6.16 20.32
C ARG A 91 6.28 -7.10 21.50
N VAL A 92 5.04 -7.49 21.82
CA VAL A 92 4.75 -8.60 22.70
C VAL A 92 4.42 -9.82 21.84
N SER A 93 5.04 -10.96 22.11
CA SER A 93 4.91 -12.20 21.34
C SER A 93 4.77 -13.42 22.25
N ILE A 94 3.83 -14.29 21.87
CA ILE A 94 3.64 -15.60 22.51
C ILE A 94 3.82 -16.71 21.47
N ASP A 95 4.41 -17.82 21.90
CA ASP A 95 4.60 -19.02 21.10
C ASP A 95 3.82 -20.20 21.66
N ALA A 96 3.39 -21.09 20.78
CA ALA A 96 2.93 -22.43 21.13
C ALA A 96 3.64 -23.46 20.25
N LYS A 97 4.14 -24.53 20.87
CA LYS A 97 4.66 -25.69 20.16
C LYS A 97 3.51 -26.56 19.68
N VAL A 98 3.58 -26.97 18.42
CA VAL A 98 2.52 -27.70 17.73
C VAL A 98 3.12 -28.78 16.84
N ASN A 99 2.27 -29.63 16.28
CA ASN A 99 2.62 -30.53 15.18
C ASN A 99 1.41 -30.58 14.25
N LEU A 100 1.37 -29.66 13.28
CA LEU A 100 0.19 -29.43 12.45
C LEU A 100 0.53 -29.54 10.97
N ASP A 101 -0.34 -30.25 10.24
CA ASP A 101 -0.46 -30.10 8.81
C ASP A 101 -1.49 -29.01 8.51
N LEU A 102 -0.98 -27.82 8.19
CA LEU A 102 -1.78 -26.68 7.80
C LEU A 102 -1.94 -26.56 6.28
N THR A 103 -1.55 -27.57 5.49
CA THR A 103 -1.57 -27.50 4.02
C THR A 103 -2.94 -27.16 3.48
N SER A 104 -3.98 -27.78 4.04
CA SER A 104 -5.36 -27.68 3.55
C SER A 104 -6.12 -26.44 3.94
N TRP A 105 -5.60 -25.71 4.92
CA TRP A 105 -6.20 -24.50 5.46
C TRP A 105 -5.68 -23.28 4.74
N ASN A 106 -6.52 -22.26 4.57
CA ASN A 106 -6.20 -21.14 3.71
C ASN A 106 -6.50 -19.76 4.35
N GLN A 107 -7.24 -19.74 5.46
CA GLN A 107 -7.41 -18.56 6.30
C GLN A 107 -7.17 -18.89 7.77
N PHE A 108 -6.63 -17.92 8.51
CA PHE A 108 -6.46 -17.97 9.96
C PHE A 108 -7.21 -16.81 10.60
N GLU A 109 -8.03 -17.10 11.61
CA GLU A 109 -8.80 -16.11 12.35
C GLU A 109 -8.34 -16.10 13.82
N VAL A 110 -8.01 -14.92 14.31
CA VAL A 110 -7.70 -14.66 15.72
C VAL A 110 -8.75 -13.72 16.28
N GLU A 111 -9.43 -14.17 17.33
CA GLU A 111 -10.34 -13.32 18.10
C GLU A 111 -9.60 -12.72 19.29
N ALA A 112 -9.55 -11.40 19.35
CA ALA A 112 -8.85 -10.68 20.41
C ALA A 112 -9.61 -9.42 20.83
N ALA A 113 -9.63 -9.15 22.14
CA ALA A 113 -10.13 -7.91 22.72
C ALA A 113 -8.96 -7.09 23.28
N LEU A 114 -9.00 -5.76 23.07
CA LEU A 114 -7.93 -4.86 23.50
C LEU A 114 -8.50 -3.72 24.33
N SER A 115 -7.89 -3.44 25.49
CA SER A 115 -8.29 -2.30 26.33
C SER A 115 -7.85 -0.95 25.75
N ASN A 116 -6.73 -0.92 25.02
CA ASN A 116 -6.23 0.28 24.35
C ASN A 116 -5.61 -0.08 22.99
N PRO A 117 -6.43 -0.27 21.92
CA PRO A 117 -5.93 -0.74 20.63
C PRO A 117 -4.99 0.25 19.92
N LYS A 118 -5.03 1.54 20.30
CA LYS A 118 -4.22 2.61 19.66
C LYS A 118 -2.72 2.44 19.85
N ILE A 119 -2.31 1.74 20.92
CA ILE A 119 -0.89 1.56 21.23
C ILE A 119 -0.20 0.54 20.32
N PHE A 120 -0.95 -0.17 19.47
CA PHE A 120 -0.43 -1.20 18.59
C PHE A 120 -0.48 -0.77 17.11
N THR A 121 0.59 -1.03 16.35
CA THR A 121 0.64 -0.78 14.90
C THR A 121 -0.14 -1.84 14.12
N SER A 122 0.00 -3.09 14.53
CA SER A 122 -0.45 -4.28 13.80
C SER A 122 -0.38 -5.51 14.71
N ALA A 123 -1.18 -6.52 14.36
CA ALA A 123 -1.04 -7.87 14.85
C ALA A 123 -0.38 -8.75 13.77
N SER A 124 0.47 -9.68 14.16
CA SER A 124 1.12 -10.63 13.25
C SER A 124 0.93 -12.06 13.75
N ILE A 125 0.81 -12.98 12.81
CA ILE A 125 0.84 -14.42 13.06
C ILE A 125 2.03 -15.01 12.30
N TYR A 126 2.72 -15.95 12.93
CA TYR A 126 3.80 -16.70 12.32
C TYR A 126 3.61 -18.20 12.50
N PHE A 127 4.09 -18.96 11.52
CA PHE A 127 4.16 -20.42 11.56
C PHE A 127 5.59 -20.85 11.24
N HIS A 128 6.27 -21.44 12.21
CA HIS A 128 7.59 -22.03 11.99
C HIS A 128 7.47 -23.39 11.33
N SER A 129 8.36 -23.65 10.38
CA SER A 129 8.53 -24.97 9.77
C SER A 129 9.99 -25.21 9.43
N GLY A 130 10.63 -26.16 10.10
CA GLY A 130 12.00 -26.57 9.77
C GLY A 130 13.05 -25.50 10.10
N LYS A 131 13.51 -24.74 9.09
CA LYS A 131 14.55 -23.69 9.25
C LYS A 131 14.04 -22.29 8.91
N GLY A 132 12.73 -22.08 8.91
CA GLY A 132 12.17 -20.79 8.55
C GLY A 132 10.74 -20.61 9.01
N TRP A 133 10.21 -19.43 8.72
CA TRP A 133 8.88 -19.00 9.16
C TRP A 133 8.03 -18.55 7.99
N TYR A 134 6.73 -18.78 8.09
CA TYR A 134 5.72 -18.02 7.36
C TYR A 134 5.22 -16.90 8.26
N SER A 135 5.18 -15.66 7.77
CA SER A 135 4.68 -14.51 8.53
C SER A 135 3.63 -13.69 7.78
N CYS A 136 2.60 -13.25 8.50
CA CYS A 136 1.58 -12.33 7.98
C CYS A 136 1.20 -11.30 9.05
N SER A 137 0.91 -10.08 8.62
CA SER A 137 0.48 -8.99 9.52
C SER A 137 -0.84 -8.39 9.06
N ALA A 138 -1.65 -7.97 10.02
CA ALA A 138 -2.94 -7.32 9.82
C ALA A 138 -3.11 -6.14 10.78
N GLY A 139 -4.03 -5.23 10.45
CA GLY A 139 -4.40 -4.13 11.35
C GLY A 139 -5.07 -4.65 12.62
N VAL A 140 -4.90 -3.90 13.72
CA VAL A 140 -5.54 -4.22 15.00
C VAL A 140 -6.98 -3.71 15.00
N PRO A 141 -7.97 -4.51 15.42
CA PRO A 141 -9.35 -4.06 15.50
C PRO A 141 -9.52 -2.98 16.57
N THR A 142 -10.35 -1.98 16.28
CA THR A 142 -10.63 -0.87 17.20
C THR A 142 -11.93 -1.04 18.00
N ALA A 143 -12.79 -1.97 17.59
CA ALA A 143 -14.04 -2.30 18.27
C ALA A 143 -13.98 -3.69 18.94
N PRO A 144 -14.60 -3.89 20.12
CA PRO A 144 -14.65 -5.19 20.79
C PRO A 144 -15.33 -6.28 19.93
N GLY A 145 -14.85 -7.53 20.02
CA GLY A 145 -15.45 -8.69 19.36
C GLY A 145 -15.15 -8.84 17.86
N GLN A 146 -14.26 -8.03 17.30
CA GLN A 146 -13.84 -8.16 15.91
C GLN A 146 -12.69 -9.16 15.74
N LYS A 147 -12.80 -10.01 14.72
CA LYS A 147 -11.77 -11.01 14.37
C LYS A 147 -10.67 -10.40 13.49
N ILE A 148 -9.42 -10.76 13.78
CA ILE A 148 -8.27 -10.51 12.94
C ILE A 148 -8.13 -11.67 11.97
N ARG A 149 -8.12 -11.39 10.65
CA ARG A 149 -8.07 -12.43 9.61
C ARG A 149 -6.76 -12.34 8.84
N PHE A 150 -6.15 -13.49 8.61
CA PHE A 150 -4.93 -13.66 7.84
C PHE A 150 -5.17 -14.65 6.71
N SER A 151 -5.08 -14.22 5.45
CA SER A 151 -5.10 -15.15 4.31
C SER A 151 -3.73 -15.78 4.16
N LYS A 152 -3.67 -17.10 4.00
CA LYS A 152 -2.45 -17.86 3.74
C LYS A 152 -1.71 -17.36 2.50
N SER A 153 -2.42 -16.78 1.54
CA SER A 153 -1.84 -16.19 0.31
C SER A 153 -1.03 -14.90 0.55
N ASP A 154 -1.23 -14.24 1.69
CA ASP A 154 -0.54 -13.01 2.07
C ASP A 154 0.68 -13.27 2.99
N PHE A 155 0.96 -14.53 3.31
CA PHE A 155 2.14 -14.90 4.10
C PHE A 155 3.42 -14.74 3.27
N HIS A 156 4.44 -14.19 3.92
CA HIS A 156 5.80 -14.09 3.41
C HIS A 156 6.65 -15.19 4.05
N THR A 157 7.65 -15.67 3.31
CA THR A 157 8.64 -16.61 3.84
C THR A 157 9.81 -15.82 4.42
N GLU A 158 10.12 -16.08 5.68
CA GLU A 158 11.36 -15.68 6.32
C GLU A 158 12.26 -16.93 6.38
N GLU A 159 13.49 -16.81 5.89
CA GLU A 159 14.44 -17.93 5.78
C GLU A 159 13.92 -19.06 4.85
N GLU A 160 14.14 -20.33 5.20
CA GLU A 160 13.81 -21.50 4.36
C GLU A 160 12.85 -22.45 5.09
N PRO A 161 11.52 -22.18 5.07
CA PRO A 161 10.55 -23.04 5.72
C PRO A 161 10.39 -24.40 5.00
N ALA A 162 10.21 -25.47 5.77
CA ALA A 162 10.16 -26.84 5.26
C ALA A 162 8.82 -27.27 4.66
N GLY A 163 7.75 -26.50 4.87
CA GLY A 163 6.43 -26.72 4.29
C GLY A 163 5.27 -26.54 5.28
N TRP A 164 4.07 -26.28 4.76
CA TRP A 164 2.85 -26.13 5.58
C TRP A 164 2.38 -27.43 6.23
N ASP A 165 2.91 -28.58 5.83
CA ASP A 165 2.67 -29.90 6.41
C ASP A 165 3.51 -30.20 7.65
N LYS A 166 4.45 -29.30 7.99
CA LYS A 166 5.43 -29.48 9.06
C LYS A 166 5.49 -28.25 9.95
N ILE A 167 4.33 -27.74 10.36
CA ILE A 167 4.28 -26.59 11.28
C ILE A 167 4.54 -27.10 12.70
N ASP A 168 5.61 -26.58 13.30
CA ASP A 168 6.06 -26.99 14.63
C ASP A 168 5.90 -25.91 15.71
N THR A 169 5.70 -24.64 15.30
CA THR A 169 5.49 -23.52 16.22
C THR A 169 4.53 -22.50 15.61
N ILE A 170 3.59 -22.00 16.42
CA ILE A 170 2.77 -20.83 16.09
C ILE A 170 3.24 -19.67 16.96
N ARG A 171 3.41 -18.48 16.37
CA ARG A 171 3.65 -17.22 17.10
C ARG A 171 2.56 -16.22 16.84
N LEU A 172 2.07 -15.58 17.89
CA LEU A 172 1.22 -14.39 17.78
C LEU A 172 1.97 -13.20 18.35
N SER A 173 1.98 -12.08 17.61
CA SER A 173 2.68 -10.86 17.99
C SER A 173 1.79 -9.64 17.88
N PHE A 174 1.88 -8.73 18.84
CA PHE A 174 1.34 -7.36 18.75
C PHE A 174 2.47 -6.36 18.78
N TRP A 175 2.57 -5.55 17.73
CA TRP A 175 3.64 -4.60 17.52
C TRP A 175 3.33 -3.26 18.17
N ARG A 176 4.25 -2.78 19.00
CA ARG A 176 4.11 -1.55 19.78
C ARG A 176 4.28 -0.31 18.90
N MET A 177 3.40 0.66 19.13
CA MET A 177 3.54 2.04 18.64
C MET A 177 3.58 3.06 19.78
N GLY A 178 2.76 2.87 20.83
CA GLY A 178 2.62 3.80 21.95
C GLY A 178 3.50 3.47 23.16
N LYS A 179 3.49 4.33 24.18
CA LYS A 179 4.17 4.08 25.47
C LYS A 179 3.24 3.65 26.60
N GLU A 180 1.94 3.81 26.41
CA GLU A 180 0.92 3.42 27.37
C GLU A 180 0.76 1.90 27.43
N GLU A 181 0.05 1.43 28.46
CA GLU A 181 -0.28 0.02 28.60
C GLU A 181 -1.60 -0.36 27.93
N SER A 182 -1.68 -1.61 27.48
CA SER A 182 -2.91 -2.26 27.06
C SER A 182 -2.95 -3.67 27.60
N THR A 183 -4.15 -4.16 27.83
CA THR A 183 -4.43 -5.58 27.97
C THR A 183 -4.94 -6.11 26.63
N VAL A 184 -4.39 -7.24 26.18
CA VAL A 184 -4.89 -8.03 25.05
C VAL A 184 -5.46 -9.33 25.62
N ILE A 185 -6.67 -9.71 25.23
CA ILE A 185 -7.27 -10.98 25.61
C ILE A 185 -7.52 -11.76 24.32
N PHE A 186 -6.79 -12.85 24.11
CA PHE A 186 -7.06 -13.79 23.03
C PHE A 186 -8.16 -14.75 23.45
N SER A 187 -9.18 -14.92 22.61
CA SER A 187 -10.30 -15.83 22.89
C SER A 187 -10.21 -17.11 22.05
N SER A 188 -9.94 -16.99 20.75
CA SER A 188 -9.79 -18.16 19.88
C SER A 188 -8.81 -17.96 18.72
N LEU A 189 -8.16 -19.04 18.29
CA LEU A 189 -7.41 -19.14 17.03
C LEU A 189 -8.01 -20.30 16.22
N LYS A 190 -8.49 -20.00 15.02
CA LYS A 190 -9.10 -20.97 14.11
C LYS A 190 -8.41 -20.92 12.75
N CYS A 191 -8.30 -22.07 12.11
CA CYS A 191 -8.06 -22.12 10.67
C CYS A 191 -9.34 -22.52 9.94
N VAL A 192 -9.51 -21.96 8.74
CA VAL A 192 -10.70 -22.12 7.92
C VAL A 192 -10.27 -22.55 6.52
N ALA A 193 -11.00 -23.52 5.95
CA ALA A 193 -10.86 -23.95 4.57
C ALA A 193 -12.04 -23.41 3.75
N GLN A 194 -11.77 -22.40 2.92
CA GLN A 194 -12.80 -21.78 2.09
C GLN A 194 -13.19 -22.66 0.89
N SER A 195 -14.48 -22.64 0.53
CA SER A 195 -15.11 -23.52 -0.48
C SER A 195 -14.81 -23.11 -1.94
N ILE A 196 -14.35 -21.87 -2.16
CA ILE A 196 -14.03 -21.28 -3.47
C ILE A 196 -12.56 -20.87 -3.50
N LEU A 197 -11.82 -21.40 -4.48
CA LEU A 197 -10.39 -21.14 -4.65
C LEU A 197 -10.09 -20.46 -6.00
N PHE A 198 -9.46 -19.29 -5.93
CA PHE A 198 -8.93 -18.56 -7.08
C PHE A 198 -7.51 -19.01 -7.40
N VAL A 199 -7.33 -19.67 -8.54
CA VAL A 199 -6.01 -20.16 -8.96
C VAL A 199 -5.35 -19.15 -9.89
N SER A 200 -4.18 -18.63 -9.49
CA SER A 200 -3.30 -17.78 -10.29
C SER A 200 -2.05 -18.57 -10.71
N VAL A 201 -1.77 -18.65 -12.01
CA VAL A 201 -0.62 -19.43 -12.54
C VAL A 201 0.65 -18.56 -12.65
N LEU A 202 1.77 -19.01 -12.06
CA LEU A 202 2.95 -18.20 -11.72
C LEU A 202 4.04 -18.06 -12.80
N ASN A 203 3.87 -18.55 -14.03
CA ASN A 203 4.98 -18.60 -15.01
C ASN A 203 5.20 -17.31 -15.83
N THR A 204 4.96 -16.14 -15.25
CA THR A 204 5.19 -14.84 -15.93
C THR A 204 6.27 -14.02 -15.22
N GLN A 205 7.17 -13.40 -16.00
CA GLN A 205 8.08 -12.36 -15.50
C GLN A 205 7.42 -10.97 -15.66
N GLY A 206 7.71 -10.03 -14.75
CA GLY A 206 7.30 -8.62 -14.89
C GLY A 206 5.83 -8.31 -14.57
N GLU A 207 5.27 -7.32 -15.29
CA GLU A 207 3.95 -6.70 -15.06
C GLU A 207 2.79 -7.71 -15.07
N GLU A 208 2.84 -8.77 -15.87
CA GLU A 208 1.72 -9.73 -16.01
C GLU A 208 1.48 -10.58 -14.75
N ARG A 209 2.55 -10.93 -14.02
CA ARG A 209 2.45 -11.62 -12.73
C ARG A 209 1.75 -10.75 -11.69
N TRP A 210 2.06 -9.45 -11.73
CA TRP A 210 1.44 -8.45 -10.87
C TRP A 210 -0.04 -8.28 -11.19
N VAL A 211 -0.42 -8.21 -12.47
CA VAL A 211 -1.83 -8.06 -12.88
C VAL A 211 -2.68 -9.28 -12.51
N GLY A 212 -2.17 -10.51 -12.70
CA GLY A 212 -2.88 -11.73 -12.30
C GLY A 212 -3.13 -11.80 -10.79
N LYS A 213 -2.09 -11.53 -9.98
CA LYS A 213 -2.21 -11.47 -8.51
C LYS A 213 -3.16 -10.36 -8.06
N ASN A 214 -3.10 -9.19 -8.70
CA ASN A 214 -3.95 -8.04 -8.36
C ASN A 214 -5.42 -8.28 -8.69
N ASN A 215 -5.72 -8.88 -9.84
CA ASN A 215 -7.10 -9.20 -10.23
C ASN A 215 -7.71 -10.28 -9.33
N ALA A 216 -6.95 -11.34 -9.00
CA ALA A 216 -7.37 -12.32 -8.02
C ALA A 216 -7.60 -11.66 -6.65
N SER A 217 -6.75 -10.72 -6.25
CA SER A 217 -6.90 -9.92 -5.01
C SER A 217 -8.20 -9.13 -4.97
N ILE A 218 -8.46 -8.35 -6.03
CA ILE A 218 -9.64 -7.51 -6.16
C ILE A 218 -10.91 -8.37 -6.14
N LEU A 219 -10.90 -9.48 -6.87
CA LEU A 219 -12.05 -10.34 -6.99
C LEU A 219 -12.36 -11.10 -5.68
N SER A 220 -11.33 -11.65 -5.06
CA SER A 220 -11.46 -12.33 -3.76
C SER A 220 -11.89 -11.37 -2.65
N LYS A 221 -11.38 -10.11 -2.65
CA LYS A 221 -11.84 -9.05 -1.74
C LYS A 221 -13.32 -8.71 -1.96
N LYS A 222 -13.73 -8.49 -3.21
CA LYS A 222 -15.13 -8.15 -3.55
C LYS A 222 -16.11 -9.26 -3.17
N LEU A 223 -15.73 -10.53 -3.34
CA LEU A 223 -16.57 -11.64 -2.88
C LEU A 223 -16.69 -11.66 -1.36
N ARG A 224 -15.60 -11.44 -0.62
CA ARG A 224 -15.65 -11.33 0.86
C ARG A 224 -16.49 -10.15 1.33
N ASP A 225 -16.41 -9.00 0.66
CA ASP A 225 -17.24 -7.82 0.96
C ASP A 225 -18.75 -8.11 0.75
N LEU A 226 -19.07 -9.11 -0.07
CA LEU A 226 -20.43 -9.60 -0.33
C LEU A 226 -20.82 -10.80 0.56
N GLY A 227 -19.96 -11.19 1.51
CA GLY A 227 -20.16 -12.35 2.39
C GLY A 227 -19.83 -13.70 1.73
N ILE A 228 -19.38 -13.72 0.48
CA ILE A 228 -19.01 -14.94 -0.24
C ILE A 228 -17.55 -15.25 0.04
N ASP A 229 -17.34 -16.25 0.88
CA ASP A 229 -16.01 -16.63 1.29
C ASP A 229 -15.20 -17.26 0.14
N SER A 230 -14.02 -16.69 -0.09
CA SER A 230 -13.12 -17.09 -1.16
C SER A 230 -11.67 -16.81 -0.80
N ASP A 231 -10.76 -17.62 -1.35
CA ASP A 231 -9.33 -17.41 -1.17
C ASP A 231 -8.54 -17.66 -2.46
N ARG A 232 -7.25 -17.33 -2.45
CA ARG A 232 -6.37 -17.37 -3.63
C ARG A 232 -5.22 -18.34 -3.43
N VAL A 233 -4.84 -19.06 -4.48
CA VAL A 233 -3.60 -19.82 -4.52
C VAL A 233 -2.80 -19.43 -5.76
N SER A 234 -1.49 -19.26 -5.57
CA SER A 234 -0.55 -19.04 -6.66
C SER A 234 0.21 -20.34 -6.92
N VAL A 235 0.12 -20.88 -8.12
CA VAL A 235 0.66 -22.20 -8.49
C VAL A 235 1.60 -22.09 -9.69
N PRO A 236 2.71 -22.84 -9.77
CA PRO A 236 3.52 -22.95 -10.98
C PRO A 236 2.69 -23.48 -12.17
N GLN A 237 3.08 -23.14 -13.41
CA GLN A 237 2.40 -23.66 -14.61
C GLN A 237 2.53 -25.19 -14.77
N LYS A 238 3.51 -25.80 -14.10
CA LYS A 238 3.71 -27.25 -14.08
C LYS A 238 3.80 -27.74 -12.64
N MET A 239 2.85 -28.57 -12.23
CA MET A 239 2.85 -29.31 -10.96
C MET A 239 2.57 -30.79 -11.23
N THR A 240 2.98 -31.67 -10.32
CA THR A 240 2.58 -33.08 -10.38
C THR A 240 1.10 -33.24 -10.04
N ALA A 241 0.47 -34.33 -10.48
CA ALA A 241 -0.92 -34.65 -10.15
C ALA A 241 -1.16 -34.68 -8.63
N GLU A 242 -0.23 -35.29 -7.89
CA GLU A 242 -0.27 -35.34 -6.43
C GLU A 242 -0.18 -33.95 -5.78
N ALA A 243 0.68 -33.06 -6.31
CA ALA A 243 0.80 -31.70 -5.81
C ALA A 243 -0.47 -30.87 -6.12
N TRP A 244 -1.10 -31.10 -7.27
CA TRP A 244 -2.40 -30.50 -7.58
C TRP A 244 -3.51 -31.04 -6.67
N GLU A 245 -3.61 -32.36 -6.48
CA GLU A 245 -4.62 -32.96 -5.59
C GLU A 245 -4.48 -32.43 -4.16
N LYS A 246 -3.24 -32.27 -3.66
CA LYS A 246 -2.96 -31.67 -2.34
C LYS A 246 -3.29 -30.18 -2.27
N THR A 247 -3.06 -29.43 -3.34
CA THR A 247 -3.29 -27.97 -3.37
C THR A 247 -4.77 -27.63 -3.54
N LEU A 248 -5.49 -28.40 -4.36
CA LEU A 248 -6.85 -28.10 -4.76
C LEU A 248 -7.88 -28.69 -3.81
N GLU A 249 -7.69 -29.94 -3.35
CA GLU A 249 -8.70 -30.71 -2.56
C GLU A 249 -10.11 -30.70 -3.18
N LYS A 250 -11.13 -31.33 -2.60
CA LYS A 250 -12.51 -31.38 -3.15
C LYS A 250 -13.26 -30.03 -3.14
N ARG A 251 -12.66 -28.96 -3.67
CA ARG A 251 -13.18 -27.58 -3.72
C ARG A 251 -13.57 -27.19 -5.14
N SER A 252 -14.45 -26.20 -5.26
CA SER A 252 -14.75 -25.57 -6.54
C SER A 252 -13.70 -24.51 -6.85
N ILE A 253 -13.24 -24.47 -8.09
CA ILE A 253 -12.06 -23.71 -8.50
C ILE A 253 -12.42 -22.73 -9.61
N LEU A 254 -11.96 -21.49 -9.45
CA LEU A 254 -12.00 -20.48 -10.49
C LEU A 254 -10.58 -20.14 -10.95
N VAL A 255 -10.26 -20.44 -12.20
CA VAL A 255 -8.93 -20.18 -12.78
C VAL A 255 -8.94 -18.83 -13.50
N ILE A 256 -8.14 -17.88 -13.00
CA ILE A 256 -7.98 -16.55 -13.62
C ILE A 256 -6.67 -16.54 -14.40
N ASN A 257 -6.74 -16.48 -15.72
CA ASN A 257 -5.56 -16.57 -16.56
C ASN A 257 -5.37 -15.32 -17.43
N HIS A 258 -4.38 -14.47 -17.14
CA HIS A 258 -4.36 -13.12 -17.69
C HIS A 258 -3.87 -13.00 -19.15
N THR A 259 -3.06 -13.91 -19.71
CA THR A 259 -2.46 -13.61 -21.04
C THR A 259 -2.02 -14.79 -21.93
N MET A 260 -1.98 -16.04 -21.47
CA MET A 260 -1.70 -17.21 -22.33
C MET A 260 -2.49 -18.44 -21.89
N HIS A 261 -2.91 -19.28 -22.83
CA HIS A 261 -3.62 -20.54 -22.56
C HIS A 261 -2.93 -21.36 -21.45
N LEU A 262 -3.72 -21.97 -20.57
CA LEU A 262 -3.19 -23.03 -19.71
C LEU A 262 -2.57 -24.09 -20.62
N LEU A 263 -1.48 -24.74 -20.16
CA LEU A 263 -0.99 -25.91 -20.88
C LEU A 263 -2.15 -26.91 -21.02
N PRO A 264 -2.43 -27.45 -22.23
CA PRO A 264 -3.53 -28.39 -22.44
C PRO A 264 -3.56 -29.51 -21.42
N GLU A 265 -2.38 -30.03 -21.05
CA GLU A 265 -2.22 -31.09 -20.06
C GLU A 265 -2.64 -30.66 -18.65
N THR A 266 -2.46 -29.38 -18.31
CA THR A 266 -2.92 -28.82 -17.02
C THR A 266 -4.43 -28.61 -17.02
N ARG A 267 -4.99 -28.14 -18.13
CA ARG A 267 -6.44 -27.95 -18.30
C ARG A 267 -7.18 -29.29 -18.23
N ASP A 268 -6.71 -30.27 -18.98
CA ASP A 268 -7.30 -31.62 -19.02
C ASP A 268 -7.20 -32.31 -17.66
N PHE A 269 -6.07 -32.13 -16.96
CA PHE A 269 -5.94 -32.58 -15.58
C PHE A 269 -6.99 -31.93 -14.66
N LEU A 270 -7.16 -30.61 -14.69
CA LEU A 270 -8.11 -29.90 -13.82
C LEU A 270 -9.56 -30.32 -14.10
N LEU A 271 -9.93 -30.52 -15.36
CA LEU A 271 -11.25 -31.01 -15.76
C LEU A 271 -11.50 -32.44 -15.28
N ALA A 272 -10.56 -33.36 -15.54
CA ALA A 272 -10.65 -34.75 -15.08
C ALA A 272 -10.65 -34.85 -13.54
N TRP A 273 -9.89 -33.97 -12.89
CA TRP A 273 -9.85 -33.83 -11.45
C TRP A 273 -11.19 -33.34 -10.87
N ALA A 274 -11.84 -32.37 -11.51
CA ALA A 274 -13.15 -31.86 -11.09
C ALA A 274 -14.24 -32.93 -11.20
N GLU A 275 -14.25 -33.67 -12.32
CA GLU A 275 -15.15 -34.80 -12.54
C GLU A 275 -14.95 -35.90 -11.49
N LYS A 276 -13.69 -36.30 -11.24
CA LYS A 276 -13.33 -37.30 -10.22
C LYS A 276 -13.77 -36.90 -8.81
N ASN A 277 -13.72 -35.61 -8.48
CA ASN A 277 -14.01 -35.10 -7.13
C ASN A 277 -15.43 -34.56 -6.95
N GLN A 278 -16.28 -34.60 -7.99
CA GLN A 278 -17.61 -34.00 -8.00
C GLN A 278 -17.60 -32.49 -7.66
N THR A 279 -16.59 -31.78 -8.17
CA THR A 279 -16.42 -30.34 -8.00
C THR A 279 -16.55 -29.63 -9.34
N SER A 280 -16.47 -28.29 -9.33
CA SER A 280 -16.50 -27.48 -10.54
C SER A 280 -15.16 -26.79 -10.78
N VAL A 281 -14.73 -26.72 -12.04
CA VAL A 281 -13.59 -25.90 -12.50
C VAL A 281 -14.10 -25.01 -13.62
N HIS A 282 -13.84 -23.71 -13.49
CA HIS A 282 -14.23 -22.73 -14.49
C HIS A 282 -13.01 -21.91 -14.94
N PHE A 283 -12.86 -21.73 -16.25
CA PHE A 283 -11.76 -20.99 -16.87
C PHE A 283 -12.28 -19.64 -17.37
N LEU A 284 -12.09 -18.60 -16.57
CA LEU A 284 -12.79 -17.31 -16.72
C LEU A 284 -12.55 -16.61 -18.07
N ASN A 285 -11.45 -16.92 -18.77
CA ASN A 285 -11.10 -16.29 -20.05
C ASN A 285 -11.38 -17.14 -21.30
N GLU A 286 -11.63 -18.44 -21.15
CA GLU A 286 -11.95 -19.36 -22.27
C GLU A 286 -13.46 -19.62 -22.34
N ASP A 287 -14.11 -19.90 -21.20
CA ASP A 287 -15.52 -20.28 -21.15
C ASP A 287 -16.47 -19.13 -21.50
N ILE A 288 -16.14 -17.89 -21.11
CA ILE A 288 -16.94 -16.69 -21.45
C ILE A 288 -16.91 -16.38 -22.95
N ARG A 289 -15.85 -16.81 -23.64
CA ARG A 289 -15.65 -16.56 -25.07
C ARG A 289 -16.43 -17.54 -25.95
N GLU A 290 -16.74 -18.72 -25.42
CA GLU A 290 -17.46 -19.80 -26.13
C GLU A 290 -18.91 -19.99 -25.65
N ASN A 291 -19.22 -19.74 -24.37
CA ASN A 291 -20.56 -19.80 -23.80
C ASN A 291 -20.81 -18.65 -22.79
N PRO A 292 -21.51 -17.57 -23.20
CA PRO A 292 -21.85 -16.45 -22.32
C PRO A 292 -22.71 -16.80 -21.09
N ASN A 293 -23.38 -17.96 -21.09
CA ASN A 293 -24.28 -18.40 -20.01
C ASN A 293 -23.62 -19.37 -19.01
N ALA A 294 -22.40 -19.83 -19.26
CA ALA A 294 -21.72 -20.84 -18.43
C ALA A 294 -21.60 -20.44 -16.95
N PHE A 295 -21.49 -19.14 -16.67
CA PHE A 295 -21.45 -18.62 -15.31
C PHE A 295 -22.82 -18.60 -14.61
N ASN A 296 -23.92 -18.39 -15.34
CA ASN A 296 -25.27 -18.45 -14.77
C ASN A 296 -25.68 -19.91 -14.47
N GLU A 297 -25.28 -20.85 -15.31
CA GLU A 297 -25.48 -22.29 -15.08
C GLU A 297 -24.75 -22.78 -13.81
N PHE A 298 -23.56 -22.24 -13.53
CA PHE A 298 -22.83 -22.48 -12.28
C PHE A 298 -23.62 -22.01 -11.05
N LEU A 299 -24.22 -20.82 -11.09
CA LEU A 299 -25.00 -20.28 -9.98
C LEU A 299 -26.34 -21.02 -9.77
N ASP A 300 -27.01 -21.43 -10.84
CA ASP A 300 -28.22 -22.25 -10.79
C ASP A 300 -27.98 -23.65 -10.20
N SER A 301 -26.75 -24.16 -10.28
CA SER A 301 -26.36 -25.42 -9.64
C SER A 301 -26.30 -25.30 -8.10
N LEU A 302 -25.93 -24.13 -7.57
CA LEU A 302 -25.83 -23.86 -6.14
C LEU A 302 -27.21 -23.66 -5.48
N ALA A 303 -28.19 -23.12 -6.24
CA ALA A 303 -29.52 -22.76 -5.74
C ALA A 303 -30.49 -23.94 -5.50
N LYS A 304 -30.19 -25.14 -6.00
CA LYS A 304 -31.13 -26.29 -5.99
C LYS A 304 -31.13 -27.11 -4.68
N SER A 305 -30.49 -26.64 -3.61
CA SER A 305 -30.41 -27.35 -2.32
C SER A 305 -31.72 -27.21 -1.49
N PRO A 306 -32.43 -28.32 -1.16
CA PRO A 306 -33.72 -28.28 -0.46
C PRO A 306 -33.69 -27.71 0.97
N LYS A 307 -32.52 -27.57 1.60
CA LYS A 307 -32.37 -27.08 2.99
C LYS A 307 -32.42 -25.56 3.12
N ALA A 308 -32.05 -24.82 2.08
CA ALA A 308 -31.99 -23.35 2.09
C ALA A 308 -33.37 -22.68 2.22
N LYS A 309 -34.43 -23.38 1.78
CA LYS A 309 -35.78 -22.81 1.66
C LYS A 309 -36.50 -22.64 3.01
N LYS A 310 -36.12 -23.37 4.06
CA LYS A 310 -36.89 -23.46 5.33
C LYS A 310 -36.44 -22.48 6.42
N GLN A 311 -35.32 -21.76 6.22
CA GLN A 311 -34.69 -20.95 7.26
C GLN A 311 -34.80 -19.43 7.02
N ILE A 312 -35.20 -19.01 5.81
CA ILE A 312 -35.38 -17.61 5.38
C ILE A 312 -36.45 -16.86 6.19
N GLU A 313 -37.40 -17.57 6.81
CA GLU A 313 -38.59 -16.96 7.40
C GLU A 313 -38.41 -16.42 8.82
N LYS A 314 -37.26 -16.62 9.50
CA LYS A 314 -37.27 -16.57 10.99
C LYS A 314 -36.80 -15.31 11.72
N ASN A 315 -35.90 -14.44 11.23
CA ASN A 315 -35.36 -13.38 12.12
C ASN A 315 -35.08 -12.03 11.45
N SER A 316 -35.74 -10.96 11.92
CA SER A 316 -35.45 -9.57 11.56
C SER A 316 -35.72 -8.61 12.72
N ALA A 317 -34.78 -7.69 13.01
CA ALA A 317 -35.00 -6.43 13.75
C ALA A 317 -33.78 -5.49 13.60
N ASP A 318 -33.90 -4.20 13.89
CA ASP A 318 -34.41 -3.13 13.03
C ASP A 318 -33.74 -1.80 13.49
N TYR A 319 -33.04 -1.10 12.58
CA TYR A 319 -32.71 0.35 12.58
C TYR A 319 -31.71 0.68 11.43
N ALA A 320 -30.76 -0.22 11.12
CA ALA A 320 -29.87 -0.10 9.95
C ALA A 320 -30.56 -0.46 8.62
N VAL A 321 -31.66 -1.21 8.68
CA VAL A 321 -32.38 -1.79 7.54
C VAL A 321 -33.11 -0.73 6.71
N THR A 322 -33.63 0.35 7.29
CA THR A 322 -34.37 1.37 6.53
C THR A 322 -33.46 2.18 5.60
N VAL A 323 -32.29 2.59 6.10
CA VAL A 323 -31.28 3.29 5.30
C VAL A 323 -30.65 2.36 4.26
N LEU A 324 -30.40 1.09 4.62
CA LEU A 324 -29.93 0.09 3.67
C LEU A 324 -30.97 -0.21 2.58
N ASN A 325 -32.23 -0.42 2.94
CA ASN A 325 -33.32 -0.72 2.00
C ASN A 325 -33.62 0.46 1.08
N GLN A 326 -33.43 1.69 1.55
CA GLN A 326 -33.54 2.88 0.70
C GLN A 326 -32.39 2.94 -0.31
N LYS A 327 -31.15 2.69 0.13
CA LYS A 327 -29.98 2.58 -0.76
C LYS A 327 -30.07 1.39 -1.74
N ILE A 328 -30.64 0.27 -1.31
CA ILE A 328 -30.91 -0.92 -2.14
C ILE A 328 -31.96 -0.59 -3.20
N LYS A 329 -33.08 0.05 -2.84
CA LYS A 329 -34.10 0.50 -3.82
C LYS A 329 -33.56 1.50 -4.83
N GLU A 330 -32.63 2.37 -4.42
CA GLU A 330 -31.93 3.27 -5.34
C GLU A 330 -30.99 2.50 -6.28
N ALA A 331 -30.23 1.54 -5.76
CA ALA A 331 -29.36 0.66 -6.55
C ALA A 331 -30.15 -0.22 -7.52
N ASP A 332 -31.31 -0.74 -7.12
CA ASP A 332 -32.20 -1.57 -7.96
C ASP A 332 -32.78 -0.78 -9.14
N LYS A 333 -33.19 0.47 -8.92
CA LYS A 333 -33.66 1.35 -10.01
C LYS A 333 -32.56 1.65 -11.03
N VAL A 334 -31.33 1.85 -10.55
CA VAL A 334 -30.16 2.02 -11.42
C VAL A 334 -29.88 0.72 -12.18
N LYS A 335 -29.95 -0.44 -11.52
CA LYS A 335 -29.77 -1.77 -12.10
C LYS A 335 -30.79 -2.08 -13.21
N GLU A 336 -32.07 -1.78 -12.98
CA GLU A 336 -33.14 -1.94 -13.97
C GLU A 336 -32.90 -1.06 -15.21
N LYS A 337 -32.51 0.20 -15.00
CA LYS A 337 -32.23 1.14 -16.09
C LYS A 337 -30.98 0.74 -16.89
N ILE A 338 -29.93 0.24 -16.22
CA ILE A 338 -28.74 -0.34 -16.86
C ILE A 338 -29.15 -1.53 -17.74
N ALA A 339 -29.90 -2.48 -17.18
CA ALA A 339 -30.35 -3.67 -17.90
C ALA A 339 -31.23 -3.32 -19.11
N GLN A 340 -32.07 -2.30 -18.97
CA GLN A 340 -32.88 -1.76 -20.06
C GLN A 340 -32.01 -1.19 -21.18
N ILE A 341 -31.07 -0.28 -20.88
CA ILE A 341 -30.17 0.35 -21.87
C ILE A 341 -29.31 -0.71 -22.58
N PHE A 342 -28.77 -1.70 -21.86
CA PHE A 342 -28.04 -2.81 -22.49
C PHE A 342 -28.91 -3.60 -23.46
N LYS A 343 -30.19 -3.79 -23.13
CA LYS A 343 -31.15 -4.54 -23.94
C LYS A 343 -31.67 -3.74 -25.15
N THR A 344 -31.85 -2.43 -25.03
CA THR A 344 -32.49 -1.59 -26.06
C THR A 344 -31.51 -0.81 -26.91
N GLU A 345 -30.37 -0.40 -26.35
CA GLU A 345 -29.40 0.51 -26.98
C GLU A 345 -28.00 -0.11 -27.16
N GLY A 346 -27.77 -1.27 -26.54
CA GLY A 346 -26.59 -2.09 -26.74
C GLY A 346 -25.40 -1.75 -25.84
N LEU A 347 -24.32 -2.54 -25.98
CA LEU A 347 -23.17 -2.58 -25.08
C LEU A 347 -22.49 -1.21 -24.88
N ILE A 348 -22.32 -0.42 -25.95
CA ILE A 348 -21.64 0.87 -25.87
C ILE A 348 -22.45 1.90 -25.08
N ALA A 349 -23.77 1.94 -25.28
CA ALA A 349 -24.66 2.83 -24.54
C ALA A 349 -24.75 2.44 -23.05
N GLY A 350 -24.80 1.14 -22.76
CA GLY A 350 -24.78 0.63 -21.38
C GLY A 350 -23.48 0.97 -20.66
N ILE A 351 -22.31 0.83 -21.31
CA ILE A 351 -21.01 1.23 -20.74
C ILE A 351 -20.98 2.73 -20.42
N ARG A 352 -21.38 3.58 -21.36
CA ARG A 352 -21.44 5.05 -21.14
C ARG A 352 -22.34 5.42 -19.97
N PHE A 353 -23.52 4.82 -19.88
CA PHE A 353 -24.42 5.07 -18.75
C PHE A 353 -23.83 4.63 -17.40
N CYS A 354 -23.07 3.53 -17.39
CA CYS A 354 -22.41 3.06 -16.17
C CYS A 354 -21.22 3.94 -15.77
N GLU A 355 -20.46 4.45 -16.74
CA GLU A 355 -19.42 5.46 -16.52
C GLU A 355 -20.03 6.75 -15.95
N GLU A 356 -21.16 7.22 -16.50
CA GLU A 356 -21.90 8.38 -15.99
C GLU A 356 -22.41 8.17 -14.56
N ILE A 357 -22.92 6.98 -14.22
CA ILE A 357 -23.37 6.66 -12.87
C ILE A 357 -22.20 6.58 -11.89
N HIS A 358 -21.10 5.92 -12.27
CA HIS A 358 -19.91 5.81 -11.43
C HIS A 358 -19.30 7.20 -11.17
N GLN A 359 -19.23 8.06 -12.20
CA GLN A 359 -18.83 9.45 -12.05
C GLN A 359 -19.75 10.21 -11.08
N LYS A 360 -21.08 10.06 -11.18
CA LYS A 360 -22.01 10.70 -10.22
C LYS A 360 -21.82 10.23 -8.78
N TYR A 361 -21.48 8.96 -8.56
CA TYR A 361 -21.17 8.46 -7.21
C TYR A 361 -19.86 9.00 -6.68
N LEU A 362 -18.83 9.07 -7.52
CA LEU A 362 -17.55 9.70 -7.22
C LEU A 362 -17.73 11.19 -6.91
N GLU A 363 -18.43 11.93 -7.76
CA GLU A 363 -18.79 13.34 -7.54
C GLU A 363 -19.52 13.52 -6.21
N ARG A 364 -20.48 12.65 -5.86
CA ARG A 364 -21.18 12.73 -4.57
C ARG A 364 -20.26 12.44 -3.39
N ALA A 365 -19.33 11.49 -3.52
CA ALA A 365 -18.35 11.18 -2.49
C ALA A 365 -17.32 12.30 -2.31
N VAL A 366 -16.94 12.97 -3.40
CA VAL A 366 -16.05 14.14 -3.41
C VAL A 366 -16.75 15.38 -2.86
N ASN A 367 -18.03 15.61 -3.20
CA ASN A 367 -18.85 16.70 -2.66
C ASN A 367 -19.13 16.56 -1.15
N GLN A 368 -18.86 15.40 -0.55
CA GLN A 368 -18.90 15.19 0.90
C GLN A 368 -17.57 15.51 1.60
N ILE A 369 -16.50 15.71 0.84
CA ILE A 369 -15.22 16.20 1.36
C ILE A 369 -15.38 17.71 1.49
N ASP A 370 -15.49 18.23 2.72
CA ASP A 370 -15.55 19.68 2.97
C ASP A 370 -14.15 20.28 2.80
N THR A 371 -13.74 20.31 1.54
CA THR A 371 -12.42 20.70 1.09
C THR A 371 -12.12 22.17 1.41
N ASP A 372 -13.14 23.03 1.42
CA ASP A 372 -12.95 24.49 1.44
C ASP A 372 -12.57 25.10 2.79
N LYS A 373 -12.53 24.33 3.90
CA LYS A 373 -12.24 24.91 5.23
C LYS A 373 -11.09 24.29 6.02
N SER A 374 -10.73 23.02 5.84
CA SER A 374 -9.70 22.32 6.64
C SER A 374 -8.38 22.07 5.90
N MET A 375 -8.45 21.65 4.61
CA MET A 375 -7.30 21.19 3.84
C MET A 375 -6.66 22.28 2.99
N LYS A 376 -5.72 23.01 3.59
CA LYS A 376 -4.99 24.12 2.96
C LYS A 376 -3.86 23.68 2.03
N PHE A 377 -3.27 22.52 2.27
CA PHE A 377 -2.15 22.01 1.47
C PHE A 377 -2.51 20.69 0.78
N ARG A 378 -2.87 20.77 -0.50
CA ARG A 378 -3.14 19.61 -1.34
C ARG A 378 -2.08 19.58 -2.41
N ALA A 379 -1.14 18.67 -2.26
CA ALA A 379 0.03 18.64 -3.11
C ALA A 379 0.22 17.29 -3.79
N TRP A 380 0.92 17.32 -4.91
CA TRP A 380 1.25 16.13 -5.67
C TRP A 380 2.75 16.09 -5.92
N TRP A 381 3.40 14.99 -5.52
CA TRP A 381 4.76 14.72 -5.91
C TRP A 381 4.84 14.39 -7.39
N ASN A 382 5.77 15.00 -8.10
CA ASN A 382 6.05 14.73 -9.51
C ASN A 382 7.48 14.22 -9.66
N HIS A 383 7.66 12.89 -9.70
CA HIS A 383 8.98 12.26 -9.74
C HIS A 383 9.73 12.55 -11.04
N SER A 384 9.03 12.77 -12.15
CA SER A 384 9.68 13.08 -13.44
C SER A 384 10.31 14.48 -13.48
N GLY A 385 9.77 15.43 -12.70
CA GLY A 385 10.10 16.85 -12.77
C GLY A 385 9.63 17.55 -14.05
N LEU A 386 8.76 16.90 -14.83
CA LEU A 386 8.27 17.40 -16.12
C LEU A 386 6.78 17.76 -16.12
N GLY A 387 6.12 17.72 -14.96
CA GLY A 387 4.68 17.79 -14.83
C GLY A 387 3.99 16.48 -15.22
N ALA A 388 2.66 16.51 -15.30
CA ALA A 388 1.88 15.37 -15.77
C ALA A 388 2.12 15.12 -17.27
N TYR A 389 2.30 16.20 -18.03
CA TYR A 389 2.54 16.19 -19.46
C TYR A 389 3.95 16.72 -19.71
N PRO A 390 4.89 15.89 -20.19
CA PRO A 390 6.32 16.23 -20.21
C PRO A 390 6.63 17.61 -20.82
N GLY A 391 7.06 18.56 -19.98
CA GLY A 391 7.43 19.93 -20.36
C GLY A 391 6.24 20.91 -20.48
N ASP A 392 4.99 20.44 -20.38
CA ASP A 392 3.79 21.28 -20.40
C ASP A 392 3.27 21.52 -18.99
N TRP A 393 4.03 22.35 -18.26
CA TRP A 393 3.67 22.81 -16.93
C TRP A 393 2.44 23.71 -16.91
N THR A 394 2.15 24.43 -18.00
CA THR A 394 0.94 25.29 -18.09
C THR A 394 -0.33 24.45 -18.03
N ARG A 395 -0.39 23.36 -18.82
CA ARG A 395 -1.52 22.43 -18.74
C ARG A 395 -1.58 21.74 -17.39
N THR A 396 -0.44 21.26 -16.90
CA THR A 396 -0.36 20.59 -15.59
C THR A 396 -0.91 21.47 -14.47
N ALA A 397 -0.47 22.73 -14.39
CA ALA A 397 -0.91 23.68 -13.37
C ALA A 397 -2.42 23.96 -13.43
N LYS A 398 -2.96 24.18 -14.64
CA LYS A 398 -4.41 24.40 -14.84
C LYS A 398 -5.26 23.23 -14.38
N GLU A 399 -4.87 22.01 -14.75
CA GLU A 399 -5.62 20.82 -14.37
C GLU A 399 -5.52 20.54 -12.85
N LEU A 400 -4.36 20.76 -12.24
CA LEU A 400 -4.20 20.69 -10.79
C LEU A 400 -5.08 21.72 -10.07
N LYS A 401 -5.06 22.97 -10.52
CA LYS A 401 -5.87 24.05 -9.94
C LYS A 401 -7.36 23.77 -10.07
N ALA A 402 -7.81 23.31 -11.24
CA ALA A 402 -9.21 22.96 -11.48
C ALA A 402 -9.69 21.83 -10.56
N ALA A 403 -8.82 20.87 -10.23
CA ALA A 403 -9.08 19.80 -9.27
C ALA A 403 -8.88 20.21 -7.79
N GLY A 404 -8.65 21.50 -7.52
CA GLY A 404 -8.52 22.03 -6.16
C GLY A 404 -7.20 21.71 -5.45
N PHE A 405 -6.15 21.33 -6.18
CA PHE A 405 -4.80 21.28 -5.61
C PHE A 405 -4.30 22.70 -5.33
N THR A 406 -3.41 22.82 -4.34
CA THR A 406 -2.82 24.09 -3.92
C THR A 406 -1.31 24.12 -4.04
N ALA A 407 -0.67 22.99 -4.29
CA ALA A 407 0.77 22.92 -4.47
C ALA A 407 1.22 21.76 -5.38
N VAL A 408 2.46 21.83 -5.86
CA VAL A 408 3.17 20.71 -6.50
C VAL A 408 4.53 20.52 -5.84
N ILE A 409 5.00 19.27 -5.81
CA ILE A 409 6.31 18.91 -5.25
C ILE A 409 7.16 18.21 -6.35
N PRO A 410 7.74 18.96 -7.29
CA PRO A 410 8.46 18.37 -8.42
C PRO A 410 9.90 18.00 -8.09
N ASN A 411 10.32 16.82 -8.54
CA ASN A 411 11.72 16.40 -8.44
C ASN A 411 12.57 17.11 -9.50
N MET A 412 13.31 18.12 -9.07
CA MET A 412 14.10 18.93 -10.01
C MET A 412 15.60 18.68 -9.86
N LEU A 413 16.00 17.87 -8.88
CA LEU A 413 17.40 17.74 -8.51
C LEU A 413 17.74 16.38 -7.89
N TRP A 414 18.63 15.67 -8.57
CA TRP A 414 19.23 14.42 -8.14
C TRP A 414 20.65 14.66 -7.62
N VAL A 415 21.29 13.60 -7.10
CA VAL A 415 22.71 13.65 -6.74
C VAL A 415 23.59 13.97 -7.95
N GLY A 416 23.27 13.39 -9.10
CA GLY A 416 24.12 13.40 -10.27
C GLY A 416 23.64 14.26 -11.44
N GLU A 417 22.44 14.86 -11.36
CA GLU A 417 21.92 15.75 -12.41
C GLU A 417 20.82 16.69 -11.90
N ALA A 418 20.62 17.80 -12.61
CA ALA A 418 19.58 18.80 -12.36
C ALA A 418 18.70 18.99 -13.60
N LEU A 419 17.42 19.31 -13.40
CA LEU A 419 16.49 19.66 -14.49
C LEU A 419 16.51 21.17 -14.81
N TYR A 420 17.54 21.85 -14.34
CA TYR A 420 17.81 23.28 -14.46
C TYR A 420 19.34 23.49 -14.48
N PRO A 421 19.87 24.66 -14.88
CA PRO A 421 21.31 24.88 -14.98
C PRO A 421 21.93 25.10 -13.58
N SER A 422 22.16 24.01 -12.84
CA SER A 422 22.79 24.05 -11.51
C SER A 422 24.30 24.34 -11.58
N GLN A 423 24.84 25.00 -10.55
CA GLN A 423 26.28 25.17 -10.31
C GLN A 423 26.92 23.92 -9.70
N TYR A 424 26.12 23.03 -9.11
CA TYR A 424 26.60 21.91 -8.30
C TYR A 424 26.31 20.53 -8.91
N ALA A 425 25.41 20.45 -9.88
CA ALA A 425 25.08 19.23 -10.62
C ALA A 425 25.03 19.51 -12.13
N PRO A 426 25.42 18.56 -12.99
CA PRO A 426 25.30 18.71 -14.44
C PRO A 426 23.82 18.74 -14.85
N THR A 427 23.55 19.29 -16.04
CA THR A 427 22.20 19.28 -16.62
C THR A 427 21.80 17.87 -17.04
N SER A 428 20.54 17.52 -16.78
CA SER A 428 19.94 16.24 -17.17
C SER A 428 19.56 16.22 -18.66
N ALA A 429 19.37 15.03 -19.22
CA ALA A 429 18.82 14.89 -20.58
C ALA A 429 17.42 15.53 -20.72
N ASN A 430 16.67 15.61 -19.62
CA ASN A 430 15.38 16.29 -19.57
C ASN A 430 15.54 17.80 -19.75
N TYR A 431 16.53 18.42 -19.12
CA TYR A 431 16.87 19.82 -19.35
C TYR A 431 17.26 20.06 -20.81
N GLU A 432 18.13 19.22 -21.39
CA GLU A 432 18.56 19.39 -22.79
C GLU A 432 17.38 19.30 -23.78
N LYS A 433 16.38 18.46 -23.46
CA LYS A 433 15.22 18.23 -24.31
C LYS A 433 14.12 19.27 -24.14
N TYR A 434 13.82 19.68 -22.91
CA TYR A 434 12.65 20.49 -22.57
C TYR A 434 13.00 21.88 -22.02
N GLY A 435 14.29 22.22 -21.91
CA GLY A 435 14.76 23.46 -21.31
C GLY A 435 14.67 23.46 -19.78
N ASP A 436 14.88 24.64 -19.17
CA ASP A 436 14.81 24.82 -17.72
C ASP A 436 13.41 24.49 -17.18
N GLN A 437 13.29 23.35 -16.49
CA GLN A 437 12.01 22.90 -15.93
C GLN A 437 11.65 23.61 -14.64
N MET A 438 12.62 24.14 -13.89
CA MET A 438 12.37 24.93 -12.69
C MET A 438 11.66 26.23 -13.06
N GLU A 439 12.20 26.98 -14.03
CA GLU A 439 11.59 28.23 -14.49
C GLU A 439 10.17 28.01 -15.03
N GLN A 440 9.98 26.97 -15.85
CA GLN A 440 8.68 26.64 -16.45
C GLN A 440 7.65 26.23 -15.40
N CYS A 441 8.04 25.40 -14.42
CA CYS A 441 7.17 24.95 -13.34
C CYS A 441 6.73 26.11 -12.46
N VAL A 442 7.68 26.88 -11.92
CA VAL A 442 7.41 28.03 -11.03
C VAL A 442 6.47 29.02 -11.71
N LYS A 443 6.81 29.44 -12.93
CA LYS A 443 5.99 30.41 -13.69
C LYS A 443 4.57 29.91 -13.93
N ALA A 444 4.40 28.67 -14.34
CA ALA A 444 3.08 28.11 -14.64
C ALA A 444 2.23 27.90 -13.38
N CYS A 445 2.83 27.37 -12.32
CA CYS A 445 2.14 27.12 -11.06
C CYS A 445 1.73 28.41 -10.36
N HIS A 446 2.63 29.39 -10.27
CA HIS A 446 2.32 30.70 -9.67
C HIS A 446 1.23 31.46 -10.43
N ALA A 447 1.20 31.36 -11.77
CA ALA A 447 0.13 31.97 -12.57
C ALA A 447 -1.27 31.43 -12.24
N GLU A 448 -1.36 30.19 -11.75
CA GLU A 448 -2.60 29.55 -11.30
C GLU A 448 -2.79 29.60 -9.76
N GLY A 449 -1.84 30.22 -9.04
CA GLY A 449 -1.83 30.31 -7.58
C GLY A 449 -1.55 28.99 -6.87
N LEU A 450 -0.67 28.15 -7.43
CA LEU A 450 -0.16 26.92 -6.83
C LEU A 450 1.23 27.16 -6.23
N GLU A 451 1.46 26.71 -5.00
CA GLU A 451 2.80 26.70 -4.39
C GLU A 451 3.72 25.66 -5.07
N VAL A 452 5.00 25.97 -5.22
CA VAL A 452 6.03 25.06 -5.74
C VAL A 452 7.05 24.73 -4.66
N HIS A 453 7.07 23.45 -4.26
CA HIS A 453 7.98 22.92 -3.24
C HIS A 453 8.99 21.99 -3.89
N VAL A 454 10.23 22.45 -4.08
CA VAL A 454 11.16 21.74 -4.96
C VAL A 454 11.77 20.56 -4.26
N TRP A 455 11.54 19.38 -4.83
CA TRP A 455 12.06 18.13 -4.31
C TRP A 455 13.48 17.86 -4.79
N ARG A 456 14.36 17.59 -3.81
CA ARG A 456 15.71 17.09 -3.98
C ARG A 456 15.85 15.64 -3.47
N VAL A 457 16.42 14.78 -4.30
CA VAL A 457 16.89 13.45 -3.89
C VAL A 457 18.30 13.57 -3.31
N CYS A 458 18.41 13.62 -1.99
CA CYS A 458 19.61 14.10 -1.29
C CYS A 458 20.84 13.20 -1.44
N PHE A 459 20.74 11.92 -1.05
CA PHE A 459 21.89 11.03 -0.96
C PHE A 459 21.83 9.80 -1.86
N ASN A 460 20.67 9.49 -2.44
CA ASN A 460 20.54 8.31 -3.29
C ASN A 460 21.20 8.56 -4.65
N ALA A 461 22.26 7.79 -4.94
CA ALA A 461 23.02 7.85 -6.19
C ALA A 461 22.88 6.55 -7.01
N LYS A 462 21.83 5.75 -6.77
CA LYS A 462 21.52 4.55 -7.57
C LYS A 462 21.04 4.90 -8.98
N TRP A 463 20.50 6.10 -9.15
CA TRP A 463 19.88 6.58 -10.37
C TRP A 463 20.39 7.98 -10.69
N HIS A 464 20.26 8.40 -11.95
CA HIS A 464 20.49 9.79 -12.35
C HIS A 464 21.89 10.32 -12.01
N ILE A 465 22.92 9.50 -12.24
CA ILE A 465 24.34 9.85 -12.11
C ILE A 465 25.12 9.23 -13.29
N SER A 466 25.98 10.01 -13.93
CA SER A 466 26.80 9.50 -15.04
C SER A 466 27.91 8.56 -14.52
N PRO A 467 28.38 7.59 -15.33
CA PRO A 467 29.49 6.73 -14.95
C PRO A 467 30.77 7.50 -14.55
N GLU A 468 31.04 8.62 -15.21
CA GLU A 468 32.21 9.47 -14.95
C GLU A 468 32.09 10.16 -13.58
N LEU A 469 30.92 10.72 -13.28
CA LEU A 469 30.68 11.37 -11.99
C LEU A 469 30.63 10.35 -10.86
N PHE A 470 30.05 9.17 -11.12
CA PHE A 470 30.08 8.05 -10.17
C PHE A 470 31.51 7.64 -9.84
N ALA A 471 32.35 7.38 -10.85
CA ALA A 471 33.75 7.00 -10.66
C ALA A 471 34.54 8.09 -9.92
N LYS A 472 34.28 9.38 -10.21
CA LYS A 472 34.85 10.50 -9.46
C LYS A 472 34.46 10.44 -7.98
N TYR A 473 33.18 10.31 -7.66
CA TYR A 473 32.70 10.27 -6.27
C TYR A 473 33.19 9.02 -5.52
N GLU A 474 33.34 7.89 -6.22
CA GLU A 474 33.93 6.68 -5.67
C GLU A 474 35.42 6.88 -5.33
N ASN A 475 36.21 7.45 -6.24
CA ASN A 475 37.61 7.77 -6.02
C ASN A 475 37.81 8.78 -4.87
N GLU A 476 36.89 9.71 -4.71
CA GLU A 476 36.86 10.66 -3.59
C GLU A 476 36.39 10.03 -2.27
N GLY A 477 35.95 8.76 -2.27
CA GLY A 477 35.46 8.06 -1.09
C GLY A 477 34.15 8.64 -0.54
N ARG A 478 33.31 9.22 -1.41
CA ARG A 478 32.07 9.92 -1.04
C ARG A 478 30.89 8.99 -0.81
N PHE A 479 30.97 7.74 -1.25
CA PHE A 479 29.89 6.77 -1.10
C PHE A 479 29.91 6.03 0.24
N GLN A 480 28.75 5.53 0.63
CA GLN A 480 28.61 4.66 1.78
C GLN A 480 29.31 3.32 1.54
N LYS A 481 29.75 2.68 2.63
CA LYS A 481 30.26 1.32 2.59
C LYS A 481 29.32 0.37 3.32
N SER A 482 29.11 -0.81 2.76
CA SER A 482 28.37 -1.90 3.40
C SER A 482 29.16 -2.46 4.59
N SER A 483 28.52 -3.28 5.43
CA SER A 483 29.22 -3.95 6.55
C SER A 483 30.33 -4.90 6.07
N LYS A 484 30.32 -5.27 4.78
CA LYS A 484 31.36 -6.08 4.12
C LYS A 484 32.40 -5.23 3.38
N GLY A 485 32.29 -3.90 3.42
CA GLY A 485 33.20 -2.97 2.74
C GLY A 485 32.86 -2.70 1.27
N GLU A 486 31.70 -3.14 0.78
CA GLU A 486 31.26 -2.89 -0.60
C GLU A 486 30.83 -1.43 -0.76
N THR A 487 31.11 -0.81 -1.92
CA THR A 487 30.56 0.51 -2.24
C THR A 487 29.05 0.40 -2.41
N LEU A 488 28.30 1.20 -1.64
CA LEU A 488 26.88 1.40 -1.84
C LEU A 488 26.69 2.71 -2.63
N PRO A 489 25.96 2.73 -3.75
CA PRO A 489 25.69 3.93 -4.56
C PRO A 489 24.76 4.92 -3.83
N TRP A 490 25.28 5.49 -2.76
CA TRP A 490 24.59 6.36 -1.82
C TRP A 490 25.62 7.25 -1.14
N LEU A 491 25.40 8.56 -1.09
CA LEU A 491 26.35 9.48 -0.48
C LEU A 491 26.45 9.27 1.03
N CYS A 492 27.68 9.31 1.53
CA CYS A 492 28.00 9.20 2.94
C CYS A 492 27.68 10.52 3.67
N PRO A 493 26.76 10.53 4.66
CA PRO A 493 26.35 11.77 5.35
C PRO A 493 27.43 12.37 6.27
N SER A 494 28.50 11.63 6.57
CA SER A 494 29.66 12.16 7.32
C SER A 494 30.73 12.79 6.43
N HIS A 495 30.60 12.70 5.11
CA HIS A 495 31.62 13.23 4.20
C HIS A 495 31.44 14.75 4.04
N PRO A 496 32.46 15.59 4.33
CA PRO A 496 32.32 17.05 4.27
C PRO A 496 31.82 17.56 2.92
N ALA A 497 32.39 17.07 1.82
CA ALA A 497 31.94 17.43 0.47
C ALA A 497 30.48 17.06 0.16
N ASN A 498 29.92 16.03 0.81
CA ASN A 498 28.50 15.68 0.63
C ASN A 498 27.60 16.57 1.47
N ILE A 499 28.03 16.93 2.69
CA ILE A 499 27.32 17.89 3.54
C ILE A 499 27.27 19.26 2.85
N GLU A 500 28.38 19.70 2.26
CA GLU A 500 28.46 20.93 1.50
C GLU A 500 27.62 20.88 0.22
N LEU A 501 27.70 19.79 -0.56
CA LEU A 501 26.87 19.60 -1.74
C LEU A 501 25.39 19.72 -1.38
N GLU A 502 24.94 19.00 -0.34
CA GLU A 502 23.54 19.01 0.09
C GLU A 502 23.11 20.39 0.57
N THR A 503 23.95 21.04 1.38
CA THR A 503 23.65 22.38 1.88
C THR A 503 23.54 23.37 0.72
N ASN A 504 24.53 23.43 -0.16
CA ASN A 504 24.61 24.45 -1.19
C ASN A 504 23.56 24.26 -2.29
N THR A 505 23.23 23.02 -2.63
CA THR A 505 22.16 22.73 -3.61
C THR A 505 20.79 23.11 -3.07
N MET A 506 20.49 22.84 -1.80
CA MET A 506 19.22 23.28 -1.19
C MET A 506 19.09 24.80 -1.15
N ILE A 507 20.17 25.53 -0.85
CA ILE A 507 20.17 27.01 -0.91
C ILE A 507 20.08 27.52 -2.36
N GLU A 508 20.75 26.86 -3.31
CA GLU A 508 20.72 27.25 -4.72
C GLU A 508 19.29 27.30 -5.29
N LEU A 509 18.44 26.35 -4.89
CA LEU A 509 17.04 26.30 -5.34
C LEU A 509 16.31 27.63 -5.05
N ALA A 510 16.50 28.17 -3.85
CA ALA A 510 15.90 29.44 -3.42
C ALA A 510 16.68 30.67 -3.87
N ASP A 511 18.01 30.58 -4.04
CA ASP A 511 18.83 31.68 -4.58
C ASP A 511 18.47 31.99 -6.05
N LYS A 512 18.07 30.97 -6.83
CA LYS A 512 17.88 31.08 -8.28
C LYS A 512 16.42 31.21 -8.73
N TYR A 513 15.48 30.70 -7.95
CA TYR A 513 14.07 30.60 -8.35
C TYR A 513 13.16 31.05 -7.21
N ASP A 514 12.04 31.67 -7.57
CA ASP A 514 10.99 32.08 -6.64
C ASP A 514 10.17 30.85 -6.22
N VAL A 515 10.72 30.04 -5.31
CA VAL A 515 10.08 28.80 -4.82
C VAL A 515 9.39 29.05 -3.48
N ASP A 516 8.25 28.41 -3.26
CA ASP A 516 7.53 28.51 -1.98
C ASP A 516 8.13 27.61 -0.90
N GLY A 517 8.85 26.57 -1.33
CA GLY A 517 9.55 25.68 -0.41
C GLY A 517 10.59 24.79 -1.06
N ILE A 518 11.43 24.19 -0.21
CA ILE A 518 12.37 23.13 -0.55
C ILE A 518 11.94 21.84 0.17
N HIS A 519 12.12 20.70 -0.49
CA HIS A 519 11.60 19.42 -0.03
C HIS A 519 12.69 18.34 -0.05
N PHE A 520 13.07 17.85 1.13
CA PHE A 520 14.00 16.75 1.28
C PHE A 520 13.33 15.41 0.94
N ASP A 521 13.97 14.61 0.10
CA ASP A 521 13.72 13.18 0.01
C ASP A 521 15.04 12.43 0.05
N TYR A 522 15.01 11.16 0.49
CA TYR A 522 16.21 10.35 0.63
C TYR A 522 17.29 11.00 1.52
N ILE A 523 16.91 11.92 2.41
CA ILE A 523 17.75 12.50 3.48
C ILE A 523 17.97 11.48 4.60
N ARG A 524 18.71 10.40 4.28
CA ARG A 524 18.82 9.19 5.10
C ARG A 524 19.97 8.29 4.66
N PHE A 525 20.29 7.28 5.47
CA PHE A 525 21.21 6.20 5.10
C PHE A 525 20.57 5.15 4.17
N ASP A 526 21.39 4.35 3.47
CA ASP A 526 20.93 3.21 2.67
C ASP A 526 20.58 2.00 3.56
N GLY A 527 19.51 2.14 4.35
CA GLY A 527 19.04 1.12 5.28
C GLY A 527 20.00 0.86 6.45
N ASN A 528 19.83 -0.28 7.13
CA ASN A 528 20.68 -0.68 8.25
C ASN A 528 22.11 -1.04 7.83
N ASN A 529 22.34 -1.31 6.54
CA ASN A 529 23.64 -1.77 6.04
C ASN A 529 24.52 -0.61 5.50
N GLY A 530 24.15 0.65 5.73
CA GLY A 530 24.98 1.81 5.40
C GLY A 530 25.00 2.81 6.56
N CYS A 531 26.12 3.42 6.94
CA CYS A 531 27.44 3.44 6.32
C CYS A 531 28.50 2.92 7.31
N PHE A 532 29.41 2.06 6.85
CA PHE A 532 30.51 1.51 7.66
C PHE A 532 31.91 1.88 7.16
N CYS A 533 32.03 3.00 6.42
CA CYS A 533 33.32 3.46 5.94
C CYS A 533 34.23 3.90 7.10
N GLU A 534 35.53 3.96 6.84
CA GLU A 534 36.54 4.35 7.85
C GLU A 534 36.30 5.75 8.43
N ARG A 535 35.65 6.65 7.67
CA ARG A 535 35.23 7.97 8.17
C ARG A 535 34.23 7.85 9.30
N CYS A 536 33.16 7.09 9.06
CA CYS A 536 32.08 6.90 10.01
C CYS A 536 32.61 6.22 11.26
N ARG A 537 33.52 5.25 11.12
CA ARG A 537 34.21 4.64 12.25
C ARG A 537 34.93 5.69 13.10
N LYS A 538 35.87 6.43 12.50
CA LYS A 538 36.71 7.40 13.22
C LYS A 538 35.88 8.48 13.90
N GLN A 539 34.88 9.02 13.20
CA GLN A 539 33.99 10.03 13.74
C GLN A 539 33.14 9.48 14.90
N PHE A 540 32.59 8.27 14.76
CA PHE A 540 31.83 7.64 15.83
C PHE A 540 32.71 7.34 17.06
N GLU A 541 33.92 6.81 16.87
CA GLU A 541 34.87 6.56 17.96
C GLU A 541 35.25 7.87 18.68
N GLN A 542 35.45 8.95 17.94
CA GLN A 542 35.76 10.27 18.47
C GLN A 542 34.59 10.85 19.27
N GLU A 543 33.38 10.86 18.72
CA GLU A 543 32.19 11.46 19.36
C GLU A 543 31.66 10.63 20.52
N SER A 544 31.78 9.29 20.47
CA SER A 544 31.41 8.41 21.58
C SER A 544 32.47 8.32 22.67
N GLY A 545 33.70 8.77 22.41
CA GLY A 545 34.85 8.61 23.31
C GLY A 545 35.30 7.16 23.49
N LYS A 546 34.85 6.24 22.62
CA LYS A 546 35.09 4.78 22.75
C LYS A 546 35.59 4.18 21.45
N ASN A 547 36.78 3.58 21.52
CA ASN A 547 37.33 2.77 20.43
C ASN A 547 36.43 1.55 20.14
N ILE A 548 36.21 1.23 18.85
CA ILE A 548 35.53 0.00 18.42
C ILE A 548 36.59 -1.04 18.06
N LYS A 549 36.61 -2.15 18.81
CA LYS A 549 37.55 -3.24 18.57
C LYS A 549 37.17 -4.04 17.34
N ASN A 550 35.91 -4.50 17.24
CA ASN A 550 35.46 -5.33 16.12
C ASN A 550 34.51 -4.54 15.21
N TRP A 551 35.06 -3.62 14.43
CA TRP A 551 34.28 -2.88 13.43
C TRP A 551 33.98 -3.76 12.20
N PRO A 552 32.74 -3.82 11.68
CA PRO A 552 31.50 -3.20 12.18
C PRO A 552 30.66 -4.10 13.10
N ARG A 553 31.12 -5.32 13.44
CA ARG A 553 30.34 -6.31 14.23
C ARG A 553 29.78 -5.74 15.54
N ASP A 554 30.58 -5.00 16.31
CA ASP A 554 30.16 -4.46 17.60
C ASP A 554 28.97 -3.49 17.49
N ILE A 555 28.77 -2.89 16.32
CA ILE A 555 27.72 -1.89 16.04
C ILE A 555 26.62 -2.40 15.09
N THR A 556 26.77 -3.58 14.49
CA THR A 556 25.70 -4.23 13.71
C THR A 556 24.91 -5.24 14.51
N SER A 557 25.60 -6.04 15.33
CA SER A 557 25.02 -7.12 16.13
C SER A 557 25.52 -7.17 17.58
N GLY A 558 26.44 -6.28 17.97
CA GLY A 558 26.93 -6.16 19.34
C GLY A 558 26.20 -5.07 20.16
N ASP A 559 26.68 -4.89 21.39
CA ASP A 559 26.05 -4.05 22.42
C ASP A 559 26.05 -2.54 22.07
N ARG A 560 26.88 -2.12 21.11
CA ARG A 560 27.01 -0.71 20.68
C ARG A 560 26.02 -0.35 19.55
N LYS A 561 25.21 -1.30 19.06
CA LYS A 561 24.29 -1.08 17.92
C LYS A 561 23.40 0.14 18.11
N LYS A 562 22.73 0.27 19.26
CA LYS A 562 21.82 1.38 19.53
C LYS A 562 22.54 2.73 19.57
N GLU A 563 23.71 2.79 20.21
CA GLU A 563 24.56 4.00 20.25
C GLU A 563 24.95 4.45 18.84
N PHE A 564 25.30 3.51 17.96
CA PHE A 564 25.62 3.81 16.56
C PHE A 564 24.39 4.26 15.75
N GLN A 565 23.22 3.66 15.98
CA GLN A 565 21.97 4.08 15.34
C GLN A 565 21.56 5.50 15.74
N GLU A 566 21.73 5.87 17.02
CA GLU A 566 21.50 7.23 17.52
C GLU A 566 22.48 8.25 16.91
N TRP A 567 23.76 7.87 16.83
CA TRP A 567 24.77 8.69 16.16
C TRP A 567 24.43 8.93 14.68
N ARG A 568 23.97 7.89 13.96
CA ARG A 568 23.48 8.02 12.58
C ARG A 568 22.32 9.00 12.47
N ALA A 569 21.31 8.90 13.36
CA ALA A 569 20.19 9.84 13.39
C ALA A 569 20.64 11.28 13.66
N THR A 570 21.65 11.46 14.52
CA THR A 570 22.26 12.77 14.82
C THR A 570 22.95 13.36 13.59
N LEU A 571 23.69 12.57 12.81
CA LEU A 571 24.32 13.04 11.57
C LEU A 571 23.31 13.61 10.57
N ILE A 572 22.23 12.87 10.30
CA ILE A 572 21.18 13.34 9.39
C ILE A 572 20.52 14.60 9.93
N THR A 573 20.18 14.60 11.22
CA THR A 573 19.55 15.75 11.89
C THR A 573 20.41 17.01 11.80
N ASN A 574 21.73 16.88 11.96
CA ASN A 574 22.65 18.02 11.84
C ASN A 574 22.70 18.60 10.43
N ILE A 575 22.52 17.77 9.38
CA ILE A 575 22.45 18.25 8.00
C ILE A 575 21.13 18.98 7.76
N VAL A 576 20.00 18.42 8.21
CA VAL A 576 18.69 19.09 8.14
C VAL A 576 18.73 20.44 8.86
N LYS A 577 19.26 20.47 10.09
CA LYS A 577 19.47 21.70 10.86
C LYS A 577 20.35 22.70 10.11
N ARG A 578 21.46 22.25 9.50
CA ARG A 578 22.39 23.12 8.78
C ARG A 578 21.71 23.81 7.59
N VAL A 579 20.87 23.09 6.85
CA VAL A 579 20.09 23.69 5.75
C VAL A 579 19.06 24.66 6.33
N HIS A 580 18.34 24.27 7.37
CA HIS A 580 17.40 25.15 8.08
C HIS A 580 18.06 26.47 8.50
N ASP A 581 19.17 26.43 9.24
CA ASP A 581 19.84 27.63 9.73
C ASP A 581 20.23 28.59 8.59
N LYS A 582 20.68 28.04 7.46
CA LYS A 582 21.05 28.84 6.28
C LYS A 582 19.85 29.38 5.51
N MET A 583 18.76 28.62 5.43
CA MET A 583 17.51 29.06 4.82
C MET A 583 16.88 30.16 5.66
N GLU A 584 16.84 30.02 6.98
CA GLU A 584 16.35 31.06 7.90
C GLU A 584 17.15 32.37 7.75
N GLU A 585 18.46 32.27 7.57
CA GLU A 585 19.33 33.44 7.36
C GLU A 585 19.06 34.16 6.03
N LYS A 586 18.85 33.41 4.95
CA LYS A 586 18.84 33.95 3.57
C LYS A 586 17.44 34.11 2.96
N HIS A 587 16.56 33.18 3.27
CA HIS A 587 15.25 32.95 2.64
C HIS A 587 14.19 32.57 3.69
N PRO A 588 13.94 33.41 4.71
CA PRO A 588 13.07 33.07 5.84
C PRO A 588 11.60 32.83 5.48
N ASN A 589 11.18 33.15 4.26
CA ASN A 589 9.83 32.90 3.77
C ASN A 589 9.68 31.58 2.99
N VAL A 590 10.80 30.92 2.65
CA VAL A 590 10.79 29.66 1.89
C VAL A 590 10.67 28.50 2.87
N LYS A 591 9.59 27.73 2.74
CA LYS A 591 9.30 26.62 3.65
C LYS A 591 10.26 25.44 3.44
N ILE A 592 10.51 24.68 4.49
CA ILE A 592 11.33 23.47 4.49
C ILE A 592 10.45 22.28 4.84
N SER A 593 10.48 21.25 4.01
CA SER A 593 9.69 20.03 4.22
C SER A 593 10.47 18.77 3.89
N ALA A 594 9.94 17.61 4.30
CA ALA A 594 10.58 16.33 4.01
C ALA A 594 9.59 15.19 3.77
N ALA A 595 9.90 14.34 2.78
CA ALA A 595 9.35 13.00 2.64
C ALA A 595 10.01 12.07 3.65
N VAL A 596 9.21 11.46 4.53
CA VAL A 596 9.71 10.65 5.65
C VAL A 596 9.07 9.28 5.69
N PHE A 597 9.81 8.29 6.20
CA PHE A 597 9.27 6.95 6.43
C PHE A 597 8.10 6.98 7.41
N SER A 598 7.04 6.26 7.05
CA SER A 598 5.80 6.18 7.83
C SER A 598 6.00 5.65 9.25
N ALA A 599 6.83 4.62 9.43
CA ALA A 599 7.03 3.96 10.72
C ALA A 599 8.07 4.69 11.59
N TYR A 600 7.68 5.07 12.81
CA TYR A 600 8.55 5.66 13.82
C TYR A 600 8.41 4.88 15.13
N PRO A 601 9.50 4.61 15.88
CA PRO A 601 10.88 5.08 15.70
C PRO A 601 11.74 4.22 14.74
N ALA A 602 11.15 3.27 13.99
CA ALA A 602 11.90 2.42 13.06
C ALA A 602 12.71 3.22 12.01
N SER A 603 12.17 4.34 11.53
CA SER A 603 12.86 5.29 10.64
C SER A 603 14.11 5.93 11.25
N ARG A 604 14.04 6.33 12.53
CA ARG A 604 15.18 6.87 13.30
C ARG A 604 16.31 5.85 13.38
N TYR A 605 16.02 4.64 13.86
CA TYR A 605 17.06 3.62 14.10
C TYR A 605 17.51 2.89 12.83
N GLY A 606 16.64 2.80 11.84
CA GLY A 606 16.90 2.10 10.58
C GLY A 606 17.73 2.93 9.60
N VAL A 607 17.21 4.11 9.28
CA VAL A 607 17.72 4.97 8.19
C VAL A 607 18.22 6.32 8.68
N GLY A 608 18.14 6.62 9.98
CA GLY A 608 18.61 7.88 10.55
C GLY A 608 17.63 9.05 10.40
N GLN A 609 16.37 8.81 10.03
CA GLN A 609 15.35 9.87 9.96
C GLN A 609 14.67 10.03 11.31
N ASP A 610 15.16 10.96 12.15
CA ASP A 610 14.48 11.37 13.38
C ASP A 610 13.51 12.53 13.10
N TRP A 611 12.50 12.26 12.28
CA TRP A 611 11.59 13.31 11.80
C TRP A 611 10.71 13.90 12.90
N VAL A 612 10.45 13.15 13.98
CA VAL A 612 9.77 13.68 15.17
C VAL A 612 10.62 14.77 15.83
N LEU A 613 11.93 14.53 16.00
CA LEU A 613 12.84 15.54 16.52
C LEU A 613 12.90 16.78 15.62
N TRP A 614 12.89 16.61 14.29
CA TRP A 614 12.92 17.75 13.36
C TRP A 614 11.70 18.65 13.53
N ALA A 615 10.50 18.07 13.66
CA ALA A 615 9.27 18.80 13.96
C ALA A 615 9.33 19.49 15.33
N GLN A 616 9.80 18.79 16.37
CA GLN A 616 9.92 19.36 17.73
C GLN A 616 10.92 20.52 17.82
N LYS A 617 11.96 20.51 16.99
CA LYS A 617 12.99 21.55 16.95
C LYS A 617 12.70 22.67 15.95
N GLY A 618 11.63 22.53 15.16
CA GLY A 618 11.30 23.50 14.12
C GLY A 618 12.29 23.51 12.95
N TYR A 619 13.03 22.43 12.70
CA TYR A 619 13.96 22.37 11.56
C TYR A 619 13.27 22.19 10.21
N VAL A 620 11.97 21.92 10.25
CA VAL A 620 11.08 21.76 9.08
C VAL A 620 9.74 22.41 9.44
N ASP A 621 9.09 23.01 8.44
CA ASP A 621 7.76 23.63 8.57
C ASP A 621 6.64 22.59 8.52
N PHE A 622 6.86 21.51 7.78
CA PHE A 622 5.92 20.39 7.70
C PHE A 622 6.59 19.10 7.26
N LEU A 623 5.91 17.98 7.51
CA LEU A 623 6.38 16.65 7.13
C LEU A 623 5.35 15.92 6.28
N CYS A 624 5.83 15.06 5.38
CA CYS A 624 5.01 14.24 4.52
C CYS A 624 5.33 12.75 4.72
N PRO A 625 4.73 12.07 5.73
CA PRO A 625 4.94 10.65 5.93
C PRO A 625 4.39 9.82 4.76
N MET A 626 5.20 8.92 4.22
CA MET A 626 4.87 8.08 3.07
C MET A 626 3.95 6.90 3.46
N ASN A 627 2.68 7.17 3.71
CA ASN A 627 1.67 6.19 4.16
C ASN A 627 1.09 5.36 2.99
N TYR A 628 1.97 4.73 2.20
CA TYR A 628 1.62 4.01 0.96
C TYR A 628 1.00 2.62 1.21
N THR A 629 -0.11 2.59 1.93
CA THR A 629 -0.92 1.40 2.24
C THR A 629 -2.08 1.21 1.25
N LEU A 630 -2.53 -0.05 1.11
CA LEU A 630 -3.65 -0.43 0.26
C LEU A 630 -5.02 -0.28 0.93
N ASN A 631 -5.05 0.03 2.24
CA ASN A 631 -6.26 0.01 3.05
C ASN A 631 -6.49 1.35 3.75
N ALA A 632 -7.69 1.92 3.58
CA ALA A 632 -8.05 3.21 4.15
C ALA A 632 -8.12 3.21 5.70
N ALA A 633 -8.52 2.11 6.34
CA ALA A 633 -8.50 1.99 7.80
C ALA A 633 -7.06 1.89 8.34
N THR A 634 -6.18 1.17 7.65
CA THR A 634 -4.74 1.17 7.98
C THR A 634 -4.13 2.56 7.79
N PHE A 635 -4.50 3.26 6.72
CA PHE A 635 -4.08 4.64 6.47
C PHE A 635 -4.52 5.56 7.61
N GLU A 636 -5.80 5.47 8.01
CA GLU A 636 -6.37 6.25 9.11
C GLU A 636 -5.63 5.99 10.43
N ASN A 637 -5.43 4.72 10.80
CA ASN A 637 -4.76 4.36 12.06
C ASN A 637 -3.31 4.87 12.11
N ILE A 638 -2.54 4.66 11.04
CA ILE A 638 -1.16 5.15 10.97
C ILE A 638 -1.12 6.68 11.05
N SER A 639 -2.00 7.35 10.30
CA SER A 639 -2.05 8.81 10.21
C SER A 639 -2.43 9.45 11.56
N ARG A 640 -3.45 8.90 12.24
CA ARG A 640 -3.85 9.33 13.59
C ARG A 640 -2.69 9.25 14.58
N ASN A 641 -1.97 8.13 14.57
CA ASN A 641 -0.88 7.94 15.52
C ASN A 641 0.34 8.83 15.21
N GLN A 642 0.59 9.16 13.94
CA GLN A 642 1.62 10.13 13.58
C GLN A 642 1.32 11.54 14.11
N GLN A 643 0.05 11.96 14.17
CA GLN A 643 -0.33 13.25 14.75
C GLN A 643 0.02 13.33 16.25
N GLU A 644 -0.04 12.21 16.96
CA GLU A 644 0.30 12.14 18.39
C GLU A 644 1.82 12.21 18.66
N LEU A 645 2.66 12.00 17.64
CA LEU A 645 4.13 12.00 17.78
C LEU A 645 4.75 13.40 17.65
N VAL A 646 4.10 14.32 16.95
CA VAL A 646 4.60 15.67 16.66
C VAL A 646 3.98 16.71 17.59
N PRO A 647 4.54 17.93 17.69
CA PRO A 647 3.91 19.00 18.45
C PRO A 647 2.46 19.25 18.01
N GLU A 648 1.59 19.60 18.95
CA GLU A 648 0.19 19.88 18.65
C GLU A 648 0.06 20.95 17.58
N GLY A 649 -0.72 20.66 16.54
CA GLY A 649 -0.92 21.57 15.41
C GLY A 649 0.25 21.65 14.42
N PHE A 650 1.31 20.85 14.57
CA PHE A 650 2.37 20.72 13.57
C PHE A 650 1.79 20.12 12.26
N PRO A 651 2.03 20.71 11.08
CA PRO A 651 1.45 20.21 9.84
C PRO A 651 2.05 18.87 9.39
N LEU A 652 1.19 17.87 9.28
CA LEU A 652 1.48 16.58 8.65
C LEU A 652 0.59 16.41 7.41
N TYR A 653 1.21 16.11 6.27
CA TYR A 653 0.50 15.85 5.01
C TYR A 653 0.73 14.40 4.59
N PHE A 654 -0.19 13.53 4.98
CA PHE A 654 -0.08 12.08 4.78
C PHE A 654 0.01 11.72 3.28
N GLY A 655 1.07 10.98 2.94
CA GLY A 655 1.37 10.57 1.57
C GLY A 655 0.52 9.37 1.13
N ILE A 656 -0.28 9.58 0.09
CA ILE A 656 -1.15 8.60 -0.53
C ILE A 656 -0.46 8.02 -1.77
N GLY A 657 -0.35 6.70 -1.82
CA GLY A 657 0.36 6.00 -2.89
C GLY A 657 -0.54 5.55 -4.02
N GLU A 658 -1.03 6.51 -4.83
CA GLU A 658 -2.09 6.28 -5.84
C GLU A 658 -1.73 5.21 -6.86
N TRP A 659 -0.46 5.03 -7.22
CA TRP A 659 -0.05 4.01 -8.18
C TRP A 659 -0.43 2.57 -7.75
N LYS A 660 -0.70 2.38 -6.45
CA LYS A 660 -1.16 1.11 -5.87
C LYS A 660 -2.69 1.01 -5.73
N LEU A 661 -3.42 2.10 -5.97
CA LEU A 661 -4.81 2.27 -5.61
C LEU A 661 -5.70 2.45 -6.85
N SER A 662 -6.97 2.09 -6.69
CA SER A 662 -8.02 2.62 -7.57
C SER A 662 -8.32 4.09 -7.26
N PRO A 663 -8.98 4.84 -8.17
CA PRO A 663 -9.45 6.19 -7.87
C PRO A 663 -10.32 6.23 -6.61
N ASP A 664 -11.24 5.27 -6.45
CA ASP A 664 -12.10 5.15 -5.27
C ASP A 664 -11.30 4.98 -3.97
N GLU A 665 -10.28 4.12 -3.97
CA GLU A 665 -9.43 3.90 -2.79
C GLU A 665 -8.56 5.13 -2.49
N THR A 666 -8.15 5.87 -3.51
CA THR A 666 -7.45 7.15 -3.36
C THR A 666 -8.37 8.18 -2.71
N MET A 667 -9.61 8.31 -3.21
CA MET A 667 -10.62 9.21 -2.63
C MET A 667 -10.96 8.82 -1.19
N ALA A 668 -11.06 7.52 -0.90
CA ALA A 668 -11.30 7.02 0.45
C ALA A 668 -10.17 7.44 1.41
N GLN A 669 -8.90 7.38 0.99
CA GLN A 669 -7.79 7.84 1.82
C GLN A 669 -7.78 9.37 2.00
N ILE A 670 -8.15 10.14 0.98
CA ILE A 670 -8.35 11.60 1.10
C ILE A 670 -9.46 11.91 2.12
N GLN A 671 -10.60 11.21 2.05
CA GLN A 671 -11.67 11.32 3.04
C GLN A 671 -11.20 10.97 4.46
N LYS A 672 -10.33 9.97 4.61
CA LYS A 672 -9.73 9.64 5.91
C LYS A 672 -8.82 10.74 6.43
N ALA A 673 -8.03 11.38 5.57
CA ALA A 673 -7.25 12.55 5.98
C ALA A 673 -8.16 13.68 6.47
N ASP A 674 -9.31 13.91 5.81
CA ASP A 674 -10.29 14.93 6.22
C ASP A 674 -10.93 14.61 7.57
N GLN A 675 -11.37 13.36 7.77
CA GLN A 675 -11.94 12.88 9.03
C GLN A 675 -10.96 12.97 10.21
N LEU A 676 -9.66 12.98 9.94
CA LEU A 676 -8.60 13.20 10.92
C LEU A 676 -8.26 14.68 11.14
N ASN A 677 -9.02 15.60 10.54
CA ASN A 677 -8.77 17.04 10.52
C ASN A 677 -7.35 17.37 10.04
N ALA A 678 -6.82 16.59 9.10
CA ALA A 678 -5.52 16.88 8.51
C ALA A 678 -5.60 18.22 7.77
N ARG A 679 -4.53 19.03 7.86
CA ARG A 679 -4.45 20.32 7.15
C ARG A 679 -4.23 20.15 5.64
N GLY A 680 -4.18 18.92 5.15
CA GLY A 680 -3.81 18.60 3.79
C GLY A 680 -3.40 17.14 3.59
N PHE A 681 -2.97 16.82 2.38
CA PHE A 681 -2.44 15.50 2.00
C PHE A 681 -1.45 15.66 0.84
N THR A 682 -0.66 14.61 0.61
CA THR A 682 0.20 14.50 -0.56
C THR A 682 -0.14 13.25 -1.36
N ILE A 683 -0.06 13.30 -2.69
CA ILE A 683 -0.23 12.13 -3.58
C ILE A 683 1.08 11.85 -4.30
N PHE A 684 1.41 10.57 -4.49
CA PHE A 684 2.50 10.13 -5.36
C PHE A 684 1.97 9.09 -6.36
N ASP A 685 2.31 9.11 -7.65
CA ASP A 685 3.15 10.06 -8.41
C ASP A 685 2.29 10.79 -9.47
N LEU A 686 2.59 12.05 -9.75
CA LEU A 686 1.96 12.84 -10.80
C LEU A 686 2.52 12.40 -12.16
N SER A 687 1.71 11.67 -12.91
CA SER A 687 1.96 11.28 -14.30
C SER A 687 0.74 11.60 -15.15
N GLU A 688 0.87 11.61 -16.48
CA GLU A 688 -0.27 11.74 -17.39
C GLU A 688 -1.39 10.73 -17.04
N ARG A 689 -1.01 9.48 -16.77
CA ARG A 689 -1.96 8.43 -16.40
C ARG A 689 -2.68 8.73 -15.09
N SER A 690 -1.95 9.16 -14.07
CA SER A 690 -2.53 9.44 -12.75
C SER A 690 -3.38 10.71 -12.80
N ALA A 691 -2.94 11.75 -13.52
CA ALA A 691 -3.72 12.96 -13.77
C ALA A 691 -5.07 12.63 -14.43
N GLN A 692 -5.07 11.84 -15.52
CA GLN A 692 -6.29 11.43 -16.23
C GLN A 692 -7.25 10.58 -15.38
N ARG A 693 -6.75 9.86 -14.37
CA ARG A 693 -7.56 8.97 -13.53
C ARG A 693 -8.14 9.68 -12.30
N ILE A 694 -7.44 10.66 -11.76
CA ILE A 694 -7.69 11.20 -10.42
C ILE A 694 -8.15 12.66 -10.45
N LEU A 695 -7.70 13.47 -11.42
CA LEU A 695 -8.15 14.86 -11.53
C LEU A 695 -9.62 15.00 -11.92
N PRO A 696 -10.17 14.22 -12.89
CA PRO A 696 -11.58 14.35 -13.26
C PRO A 696 -12.57 14.19 -12.10
N PRO A 697 -12.47 13.16 -11.23
CA PRO A 697 -13.41 13.04 -10.10
C PRO A 697 -13.24 14.15 -9.05
N LEU A 698 -12.06 14.78 -8.96
CA LEU A 698 -11.80 15.90 -8.04
C LEU A 698 -12.20 17.27 -8.62
N THR A 699 -12.40 17.38 -9.93
CA THR A 699 -12.73 18.64 -10.60
C THR A 699 -14.24 18.86 -10.52
N PRO A 700 -14.71 19.97 -9.93
CA PRO A 700 -16.13 20.31 -9.92
C PRO A 700 -16.63 20.41 -11.37
N GLN A 701 -17.58 19.56 -11.77
CA GLN A 701 -18.21 19.72 -13.07
C GLN A 701 -19.14 20.94 -13.03
N SER A 702 -19.03 21.82 -14.04
CA SER A 702 -20.08 22.82 -14.28
C SER A 702 -21.41 22.08 -14.48
N PRO A 703 -22.52 22.53 -13.88
CA PRO A 703 -23.81 21.89 -14.12
C PRO A 703 -24.05 21.89 -15.61
N HIS A 704 -24.18 20.70 -16.21
CA HIS A 704 -24.56 20.60 -17.62
C HIS A 704 -25.81 21.44 -17.84
N PRO A 705 -25.84 22.33 -18.86
CA PRO A 705 -27.06 23.03 -19.20
C PRO A 705 -28.15 21.97 -19.42
N PRO A 706 -29.36 22.15 -18.87
CA PRO A 706 -30.42 21.18 -19.00
C PRO A 706 -30.58 20.88 -20.49
N GLN A 707 -30.40 19.61 -20.88
CA GLN A 707 -30.71 19.16 -22.22
C GLN A 707 -32.18 19.53 -22.45
N THR A 708 -32.42 20.54 -23.27
CA THR A 708 -33.74 20.85 -23.78
C THR A 708 -34.17 19.62 -24.55
N ASN A 709 -35.11 18.85 -24.00
CA ASN A 709 -35.82 17.83 -24.73
C ASN A 709 -36.49 18.52 -25.93
N GLY A 710 -35.88 18.38 -27.10
CA GLY A 710 -36.49 18.76 -28.37
C GLY A 710 -37.72 17.89 -28.60
N GLN A 711 -38.83 18.56 -28.88
CA GLN A 711 -40.12 17.98 -29.28
C GLN A 711 -40.03 17.14 -30.54
#